data_AF-A0A7V9ZFM6-F1
#
_entry.id   AF-A0A7V9ZFM6-F1
#
_cell.length_a   1.000
_cell.length_b   1.000
_cell.length_c   1.000
_cell.angle_alpha   90.00
_cell.angle_beta   90.00
_cell.angle_gamma   90.00
#
_symmetry.space_group_name_H-M   'P 1'
#
loop_
_entity.id
_entity.type
_entity.pdbx_description
1 polymer ?
#
loop_
_entity_poly.entity_id
_entity_poly.type
_entity_poly.pdbx_seq_one_letter_code
_entity_poly.pdbx_strand_id
1 'polypeptide(L)'
;MRTVTLNVSVSATGHVVFKVHSGGPVMTFEGPAADVADKLQSDLQAHEYSDAGQRARVLRRYAEDFDPPGFAPWFQQWTSKPDEDSVVCVNTEGARLSSLPWEELLLPRGSAAQRTSVVRVCNETGDAAPPPAESVTMLVAGWTNLTGSPLPGVVRELQELPRKLDRRYVKLRVLADPTRPQLLEACTKGGVGMLHLSPPSLILDGGELAVPTTGSAPKRASSSRPATAPSSRGIDPMPLNELNDALSNDPELRMVVVNACQAGFRGCEQIARRLGVVAIGWPALVSDDVAADLTFYFYQRLIEGRSPLLALRSFAGTIGTSGAPVDVPVMWLPSPEWASWRPLVGAEAAVASVRGTAAKEKTGTGKRAAKRQTEPATLSPTDGAAAKPAAMAQDPAPIPSQPPAPAQQTAQLHFRPRLSINPALLVNGLHPIEHISIESATEQQVQLCIECDTGSNVSTFRQTVQLKKGAVPVNTTDIHFPALHELIDRHAGRRRVSFTATLTSPEGAAISGQTRTSLWMGEKEWLDQEDTWAFIPAFVNPFDEGVLKVFDYAKKVLRTLGNPGDTFDGYQSGQSDYVSTQMKAIYQTLRDDSIGITYISPPGSPIFDAVSRHPAGQVIRTHTEVVERKLGTCHDLALLIAACAEYIGIHPLVVLIEGHTFVGYWLTPEGQEQYWGKREGRIRTGKFGEGWTMTDADELLKLVTGGDIALVEATYICQPDKTFDEACMVRRAQFEDKEQLDVVIDVFAARREVQPL
;
A
#
# COMPACT_ATOMS: atom_id res chain seq x y z
N MET A 1 -16.76 5.59 16.34
CA MET A 1 -17.82 5.08 15.44
C MET A 1 -19.16 5.28 16.10
N ARG A 2 -20.16 5.71 15.35
CA ARG A 2 -21.56 5.77 15.76
C ARG A 2 -22.30 4.60 15.11
N THR A 3 -22.94 3.75 15.90
CA THR A 3 -23.66 2.57 15.40
C THR A 3 -25.17 2.79 15.46
N VAL A 4 -25.90 2.28 14.46
CA VAL A 4 -27.36 2.14 14.47
C VAL A 4 -27.71 0.72 14.03
N THR A 5 -28.71 0.11 14.67
CA THR A 5 -29.25 -1.18 14.20
C THR A 5 -30.50 -0.94 13.35
N LEU A 6 -30.52 -1.55 12.17
CA LEU A 6 -31.65 -1.54 11.23
C LEU A 6 -32.21 -2.96 11.16
N ASN A 7 -33.32 -3.20 11.85
CA ASN A 7 -34.03 -4.47 11.82
C ASN A 7 -35.03 -4.46 10.66
N VAL A 8 -34.86 -5.34 9.68
CA VAL A 8 -35.72 -5.45 8.50
C VAL A 8 -36.53 -6.74 8.53
N SER A 9 -37.85 -6.63 8.46
CA SER A 9 -38.77 -7.78 8.43
C SER A 9 -39.92 -7.60 7.47
N VAL A 10 -40.83 -8.57 7.39
CA VAL A 10 -42.07 -8.47 6.58
C VAL A 10 -43.27 -8.38 7.52
N SER A 11 -44.15 -7.40 7.29
CA SER A 11 -45.37 -7.20 8.06
C SER A 11 -46.41 -8.30 7.80
N ALA A 12 -47.41 -8.41 8.68
CA ALA A 12 -48.59 -9.22 8.42
C ALA A 12 -49.40 -8.78 7.18
N THR A 13 -49.21 -7.55 6.71
CA THR A 13 -49.79 -7.01 5.47
C THR A 13 -48.87 -7.20 4.25
N GLY A 14 -47.77 -7.96 4.37
CA GLY A 14 -46.89 -8.30 3.25
C GLY A 14 -45.94 -7.18 2.80
N HIS A 15 -45.68 -6.16 3.63
CA HIS A 15 -44.77 -5.05 3.32
C HIS A 15 -43.44 -5.20 4.06
N VAL A 16 -42.35 -4.73 3.46
CA VAL A 16 -41.03 -4.69 4.12
C VAL A 16 -41.04 -3.57 5.17
N VAL A 17 -40.68 -3.90 6.41
CA VAL A 17 -40.70 -2.96 7.55
C VAL A 17 -39.29 -2.73 8.06
N PHE A 18 -38.91 -1.46 8.17
CA PHE A 18 -37.62 -1.02 8.67
C PHE A 18 -37.77 -0.45 10.08
N LYS A 19 -37.21 -1.13 11.09
CA LYS A 19 -37.17 -0.66 12.48
C LYS A 19 -35.77 -0.19 12.84
N VAL A 20 -35.66 1.05 13.28
CA VAL A 20 -34.39 1.73 13.55
C VAL A 20 -34.16 1.90 15.05
N HIS A 21 -33.01 1.43 15.53
CA HIS A 21 -32.59 1.49 16.93
C HIS A 21 -31.30 2.30 17.06
N SER A 22 -31.41 3.58 17.46
CA SER A 22 -30.30 4.54 17.49
C SER A 22 -30.07 5.19 18.87
N GLY A 23 -30.33 4.47 19.96
CA GLY A 23 -30.21 4.98 21.34
C GLY A 23 -31.34 5.92 21.80
N GLY A 24 -32.46 5.96 21.05
CA GLY A 24 -33.68 6.71 21.36
C GLY A 24 -34.93 5.84 21.14
N PRO A 25 -36.13 6.44 21.02
CA PRO A 25 -37.33 5.68 20.66
C PRO A 25 -37.16 4.99 19.30
N VAL A 26 -37.70 3.76 19.20
CA VAL A 26 -37.63 2.97 17.96
C VAL A 26 -38.48 3.64 16.89
N MET A 27 -37.87 3.98 15.75
CA MET A 27 -38.59 4.49 14.59
C MET A 27 -38.93 3.33 13.67
N THR A 28 -40.12 3.35 13.07
CA THR A 28 -40.60 2.32 12.14
C THR A 28 -41.01 2.98 10.84
N PHE A 29 -40.54 2.45 9.72
CA PHE A 29 -40.85 2.91 8.37
C PHE A 29 -41.37 1.72 7.55
N GLU A 30 -42.52 1.85 6.88
CA GLU A 30 -43.08 0.82 6.01
C GLU A 30 -42.67 1.11 4.55
N GLY A 31 -42.01 0.13 3.94
CA GLY A 31 -41.50 0.18 2.57
C GLY A 31 -42.34 -0.62 1.58
N PRO A 32 -41.74 -1.07 0.48
CA PRO A 32 -42.49 -1.73 -0.59
C PRO A 32 -43.09 -3.07 -0.13
N ALA A 33 -44.07 -3.56 -0.91
CA ALA A 33 -44.56 -4.92 -0.76
C ALA A 33 -43.43 -5.94 -1.00
N ALA A 34 -43.49 -7.09 -0.31
CA ALA A 34 -42.42 -8.09 -0.28
C ALA A 34 -42.18 -8.76 -1.64
N ASP A 35 -43.14 -8.69 -2.57
CA ASP A 35 -42.99 -9.13 -3.96
C ASP A 35 -41.98 -8.27 -4.74
N VAL A 36 -41.81 -6.99 -4.40
CA VAL A 36 -40.75 -6.13 -4.94
C VAL A 36 -39.37 -6.66 -4.53
N ALA A 37 -39.23 -7.16 -3.30
CA ALA A 37 -37.99 -7.77 -2.83
C ALA A 37 -37.72 -9.14 -3.47
N ASP A 38 -38.74 -9.99 -3.60
CA ASP A 38 -38.64 -11.25 -4.35
C ASP A 38 -38.25 -11.00 -5.82
N LYS A 39 -38.79 -9.95 -6.44
CA LYS A 39 -38.48 -9.55 -7.81
C LYS A 39 -37.06 -8.99 -7.96
N LEU A 40 -36.60 -8.14 -7.05
CA LEU A 40 -35.19 -7.68 -7.04
C LEU A 40 -34.25 -8.88 -6.89
N GLN A 41 -34.55 -9.84 -6.01
CA GLN A 41 -33.76 -11.06 -5.86
C GLN A 41 -33.74 -11.89 -7.16
N SER A 42 -34.90 -12.04 -7.81
CA SER A 42 -35.02 -12.70 -9.12
C SER A 42 -34.23 -12.00 -10.24
N ASP A 43 -34.29 -10.66 -10.32
CA ASP A 43 -33.54 -9.88 -11.32
C ASP A 43 -32.02 -9.95 -11.07
N LEU A 44 -31.57 -9.98 -9.81
CA LEU A 44 -30.17 -10.18 -9.44
C LEU A 44 -29.68 -11.62 -9.74
N GLN A 45 -30.54 -12.62 -9.61
CA GLN A 45 -30.22 -14.02 -9.96
C GLN A 45 -30.21 -14.26 -11.47
N ALA A 46 -31.15 -13.67 -12.22
CA ALA A 46 -31.24 -13.80 -13.67
C ALA A 46 -30.10 -13.06 -14.42
N HIS A 47 -29.33 -12.25 -13.72
CA HIS A 47 -28.13 -11.58 -14.22
C HIS A 47 -26.91 -12.10 -13.45
N GLU A 48 -26.56 -13.37 -13.69
CA GLU A 48 -25.38 -14.02 -13.10
C GLU A 48 -24.17 -13.06 -13.10
N TYR A 49 -23.59 -12.88 -11.91
CA TYR A 49 -22.61 -11.89 -11.41
C TYR A 49 -21.38 -11.54 -12.29
N SER A 50 -21.57 -11.29 -13.59
CA SER A 50 -20.54 -11.20 -14.62
C SER A 50 -20.15 -9.76 -14.97
N ASP A 51 -21.03 -8.78 -14.74
CA ASP A 51 -20.76 -7.35 -14.85
C ASP A 51 -21.37 -6.59 -13.67
N ALA A 52 -20.52 -6.09 -12.77
CA ALA A 52 -20.97 -5.24 -11.66
C ALA A 52 -21.66 -3.94 -12.15
N GLY A 53 -21.42 -3.51 -13.40
CA GLY A 53 -22.17 -2.46 -14.08
C GLY A 53 -23.63 -2.83 -14.38
N GLN A 54 -23.94 -4.10 -14.66
CA GLN A 54 -25.31 -4.60 -14.76
C GLN A 54 -25.98 -4.61 -13.38
N ARG A 55 -25.30 -5.14 -12.36
CA ARG A 55 -25.78 -5.13 -10.97
C ARG A 55 -26.11 -3.72 -10.49
N ALA A 56 -25.22 -2.74 -10.73
CA ALA A 56 -25.46 -1.34 -10.39
C ALA A 56 -26.68 -0.71 -11.12
N ARG A 57 -26.97 -1.13 -12.37
CA ARG A 57 -28.17 -0.68 -13.10
C ARG A 57 -29.46 -1.25 -12.51
N VAL A 58 -29.47 -2.53 -12.13
CA VAL A 58 -30.61 -3.16 -11.44
C VAL A 58 -30.84 -2.45 -10.09
N LEU A 59 -29.79 -2.31 -9.29
CA LEU A 59 -29.89 -1.70 -7.96
C LEU A 59 -30.36 -0.26 -7.99
N ARG A 60 -29.92 0.55 -8.97
CA ARG A 60 -30.42 1.92 -9.13
C ARG A 60 -31.93 1.98 -9.40
N ARG A 61 -32.50 1.01 -10.14
CA ARG A 61 -33.96 0.96 -10.37
C ARG A 61 -34.72 0.71 -9.07
N TYR A 62 -34.23 -0.19 -8.23
CA TYR A 62 -34.93 -0.62 -7.02
C TYR A 62 -34.61 0.23 -5.77
N ALA A 63 -33.52 1.01 -5.76
CA ALA A 63 -33.15 1.81 -4.59
C ALA A 63 -34.22 2.85 -4.21
N GLU A 64 -34.90 3.47 -5.18
CA GLU A 64 -36.02 4.39 -4.95
C GLU A 64 -37.28 3.63 -4.46
N ASP A 65 -37.59 2.48 -5.07
CA ASP A 65 -38.72 1.62 -4.65
C ASP A 65 -38.55 1.05 -3.22
N PHE A 66 -37.30 0.93 -2.75
CA PHE A 66 -36.95 0.41 -1.41
C PHE A 66 -36.85 1.47 -0.31
N ASP A 67 -36.90 2.77 -0.62
CA ASP A 67 -36.84 3.84 0.38
C ASP A 67 -38.24 4.15 0.96
N PRO A 68 -38.54 3.77 2.22
CA PRO A 68 -39.85 4.03 2.78
C PRO A 68 -40.06 5.52 3.11
N PRO A 69 -41.30 6.05 3.02
CA PRO A 69 -41.56 7.47 3.21
C PRO A 69 -40.98 8.04 4.51
N GLY A 70 -40.06 9.01 4.37
CA GLY A 70 -39.40 9.69 5.49
C GLY A 70 -38.12 9.03 6.00
N PHE A 71 -37.72 7.86 5.50
CA PHE A 71 -36.47 7.20 5.90
C PHE A 71 -35.23 7.87 5.30
N ALA A 72 -35.13 8.08 3.98
CA ALA A 72 -33.97 8.78 3.42
C ALA A 72 -33.68 10.16 4.06
N PRO A 73 -34.66 11.05 4.31
CA PRO A 73 -34.40 12.31 5.03
C PRO A 73 -33.83 12.09 6.44
N TRP A 74 -34.37 11.13 7.19
CA TRP A 74 -33.85 10.77 8.52
C TRP A 74 -32.43 10.17 8.42
N PHE A 75 -32.20 9.27 7.46
CA PHE A 75 -30.95 8.57 7.27
C PHE A 75 -29.83 9.51 6.80
N GLN A 76 -30.14 10.46 5.91
CA GLN A 76 -29.25 11.56 5.53
C GLN A 76 -28.89 12.41 6.74
N GLN A 77 -29.86 12.83 7.56
CA GLN A 77 -29.59 13.58 8.79
C GLN A 77 -28.76 12.77 9.81
N TRP A 78 -28.93 11.45 9.86
CA TRP A 78 -28.16 10.57 10.74
C TRP A 78 -26.70 10.41 10.27
N THR A 79 -26.47 10.30 8.96
CA THR A 79 -25.15 10.11 8.34
C THR A 79 -24.36 11.42 8.11
N SER A 80 -25.01 12.59 8.06
CA SER A 80 -24.37 13.86 7.67
C SER A 80 -23.40 14.48 8.69
N LYS A 81 -22.95 13.74 9.72
CA LYS A 81 -22.03 14.25 10.74
C LYS A 81 -20.58 14.19 10.24
N PRO A 82 -19.86 15.32 10.14
CA PRO A 82 -18.53 15.35 9.51
C PRO A 82 -17.40 14.71 10.35
N ASP A 83 -17.58 14.50 11.65
CA ASP A 83 -16.51 14.02 12.55
C ASP A 83 -16.71 12.56 13.03
N GLU A 84 -17.79 11.88 12.61
CA GLU A 84 -18.15 10.54 13.10
C GLU A 84 -18.21 9.49 11.97
N ASP A 85 -17.31 8.51 12.02
CA ASP A 85 -17.47 7.26 11.27
C ASP A 85 -18.79 6.58 11.67
N SER A 86 -19.69 6.38 10.73
CA SER A 86 -21.05 5.87 10.98
C SER A 86 -21.20 4.43 10.49
N VAL A 87 -21.84 3.58 11.28
CA VAL A 87 -22.05 2.16 10.97
C VAL A 87 -23.52 1.79 11.09
N VAL A 88 -24.06 1.20 10.04
CA VAL A 88 -25.43 0.67 9.97
C VAL A 88 -25.36 -0.85 10.05
N CYS A 89 -25.77 -1.40 11.18
CA CYS A 89 -25.85 -2.82 11.42
C CYS A 89 -27.22 -3.33 10.99
N VAL A 90 -27.30 -4.00 9.83
CA VAL A 90 -28.54 -4.53 9.29
C VAL A 90 -28.78 -5.95 9.81
N ASN A 91 -29.90 -6.15 10.50
CA ASN A 91 -30.44 -7.46 10.85
C ASN A 91 -31.66 -7.73 9.97
N THR A 92 -31.88 -8.98 9.57
CA THR A 92 -32.95 -9.33 8.62
C THR A 92 -33.69 -10.59 9.04
N GLU A 93 -35.01 -10.56 9.03
CA GLU A 93 -35.84 -11.76 9.22
C GLU A 93 -35.88 -12.61 7.94
N GLY A 94 -35.03 -13.64 7.88
CA GLY A 94 -35.08 -14.71 6.89
C GLY A 94 -34.17 -14.53 5.66
N ALA A 95 -33.88 -15.68 5.02
CA ALA A 95 -32.82 -15.84 4.01
C ALA A 95 -33.02 -15.06 2.69
N ARG A 96 -34.18 -14.44 2.47
CA ARG A 96 -34.43 -13.58 1.30
C ARG A 96 -33.85 -12.19 1.54
N LEU A 97 -34.35 -11.52 2.58
CA LEU A 97 -33.86 -10.22 3.03
C LEU A 97 -32.37 -10.24 3.42
N SER A 98 -31.89 -11.36 3.99
CA SER A 98 -30.47 -11.54 4.37
C SER A 98 -29.50 -11.51 3.19
N SER A 99 -29.99 -11.82 1.99
CA SER A 99 -29.22 -11.83 0.74
C SER A 99 -29.35 -10.55 -0.09
N LEU A 100 -30.24 -9.63 0.28
CA LEU A 100 -30.37 -8.35 -0.41
C LEU A 100 -29.12 -7.47 -0.17
N PRO A 101 -28.61 -6.77 -1.18
CA PRO A 101 -27.42 -5.91 -1.09
C PRO A 101 -27.73 -4.55 -0.44
N TRP A 102 -27.89 -4.56 0.88
CA TRP A 102 -28.20 -3.39 1.71
C TRP A 102 -27.14 -2.30 1.65
N GLU A 103 -25.89 -2.66 1.38
CA GLU A 103 -24.78 -1.73 1.26
C GLU A 103 -25.05 -0.72 0.12
N GLU A 104 -25.53 -1.20 -1.03
CA GLU A 104 -25.88 -0.37 -2.18
C GLU A 104 -27.30 0.21 -2.15
N LEU A 105 -28.26 -0.47 -1.50
CA LEU A 105 -29.62 0.05 -1.32
C LEU A 105 -29.64 1.25 -0.35
N LEU A 106 -28.87 1.21 0.73
CA LEU A 106 -28.84 2.28 1.74
C LEU A 106 -27.83 3.38 1.43
N LEU A 107 -26.75 3.08 0.72
CA LEU A 107 -25.70 4.04 0.35
C LEU A 107 -25.49 4.13 -1.18
N PRO A 108 -26.51 4.52 -1.97
CA PRO A 108 -26.31 4.85 -3.37
C PRO A 108 -25.25 5.95 -3.51
N ARG A 109 -24.34 5.78 -4.46
CA ARG A 109 -23.06 6.51 -4.56
C ARG A 109 -23.21 8.04 -4.41
N GLY A 110 -22.61 8.60 -3.37
CA GLY A 110 -22.56 10.03 -3.04
C GLY A 110 -21.62 10.32 -1.87
N SER A 111 -21.47 11.59 -1.46
CA SER A 111 -20.49 12.00 -0.43
C SER A 111 -20.70 11.36 0.94
N ALA A 112 -21.95 11.11 1.36
CA ALA A 112 -22.26 10.43 2.62
C ALA A 112 -21.80 8.95 2.66
N ALA A 113 -21.64 8.32 1.49
CA ALA A 113 -21.18 6.93 1.38
C ALA A 113 -19.68 6.74 1.69
N GLN A 114 -18.88 7.82 1.73
CA GLN A 114 -17.45 7.73 2.03
C GLN A 114 -17.14 7.50 3.53
N ARG A 115 -18.09 7.85 4.43
CA ARG A 115 -17.90 7.78 5.90
C ARG A 115 -18.92 6.91 6.63
N THR A 116 -19.92 6.41 5.91
CA THR A 116 -20.88 5.44 6.43
C THR A 116 -20.51 4.04 5.92
N SER A 117 -20.64 3.03 6.77
CA SER A 117 -20.49 1.62 6.37
C SER A 117 -21.72 0.83 6.77
N VAL A 118 -22.18 -0.03 5.87
CA VAL A 118 -23.25 -0.99 6.13
C VAL A 118 -22.62 -2.35 6.39
N VAL A 119 -23.06 -3.02 7.46
CA VAL A 119 -22.61 -4.36 7.86
C VAL A 119 -23.81 -5.19 8.28
N ARG A 120 -23.68 -6.52 8.23
CA ARG A 120 -24.76 -7.44 8.59
C ARG A 120 -24.53 -7.96 9.99
N VAL A 121 -25.59 -8.09 10.77
CA VAL A 121 -25.56 -8.66 12.13
C VAL A 121 -26.46 -9.87 12.22
N CYS A 122 -25.98 -10.95 12.86
CA CYS A 122 -26.76 -12.17 13.03
C CYS A 122 -27.83 -12.05 14.11
N ASN A 123 -27.62 -11.17 15.10
CA ASN A 123 -28.51 -10.92 16.24
C ASN A 123 -28.56 -9.41 16.56
N GLU A 124 -29.69 -8.92 17.06
CA GLU A 124 -29.85 -7.51 17.49
C GLU A 124 -28.99 -7.17 18.72
N THR A 125 -28.90 -8.13 19.63
CA THR A 125 -28.13 -8.11 20.86
C THR A 125 -27.31 -9.39 20.95
N GLY A 126 -26.19 -9.32 21.65
CA GLY A 126 -25.30 -10.47 21.84
C GLY A 126 -24.11 -10.06 22.70
N ASP A 127 -23.24 -11.02 22.99
CA ASP A 127 -22.10 -10.78 23.87
C ASP A 127 -21.18 -9.66 23.35
N ALA A 128 -20.62 -8.91 24.29
CA ALA A 128 -19.64 -7.87 24.01
C ALA A 128 -18.43 -8.47 23.28
N ALA A 129 -17.90 -7.73 22.30
CA ALA A 129 -16.73 -8.18 21.56
C ALA A 129 -15.53 -8.41 22.51
N PRO A 130 -14.73 -9.46 22.29
CA PRO A 130 -13.62 -9.79 23.17
C PRO A 130 -12.53 -8.71 23.13
N PRO A 131 -11.72 -8.57 24.18
CA PRO A 131 -10.58 -7.65 24.16
C PRO A 131 -9.59 -8.01 23.04
N PRO A 132 -8.87 -7.01 22.49
CA PRO A 132 -7.83 -7.25 21.49
C PRO A 132 -6.70 -8.14 22.04
N ALA A 133 -6.21 -9.08 21.23
CA ALA A 133 -5.09 -9.94 21.58
C ALA A 133 -3.74 -9.27 21.28
N GLU A 134 -2.69 -9.65 22.02
CA GLU A 134 -1.31 -9.25 21.67
C GLU A 134 -0.79 -10.02 20.44
N SER A 135 -1.16 -11.30 20.33
CA SER A 135 -0.87 -12.14 19.17
C SER A 135 -2.02 -13.10 18.90
N VAL A 136 -2.23 -13.46 17.64
CA VAL A 136 -3.28 -14.40 17.20
C VAL A 136 -2.67 -15.50 16.33
N THR A 137 -3.18 -16.73 16.45
CA THR A 137 -2.86 -17.81 15.51
C THR A 137 -3.82 -17.73 14.33
N MET A 138 -3.28 -17.69 13.11
CA MET A 138 -4.05 -17.70 11.87
C MET A 138 -3.79 -18.98 11.07
N LEU A 139 -4.85 -19.72 10.75
CA LEU A 139 -4.82 -20.82 9.81
C LEU A 139 -5.14 -20.29 8.41
N VAL A 140 -4.22 -20.46 7.47
CA VAL A 140 -4.38 -20.09 6.06
C VAL A 140 -4.44 -21.36 5.25
N ALA A 141 -5.57 -21.65 4.60
CA ALA A 141 -5.71 -22.76 3.67
C ALA A 141 -6.00 -22.22 2.27
N GLY A 142 -5.24 -22.67 1.27
CA GLY A 142 -5.42 -22.21 -0.11
C GLY A 142 -5.13 -23.28 -1.14
N TRP A 143 -5.88 -23.26 -2.25
CA TRP A 143 -5.76 -24.24 -3.32
C TRP A 143 -5.25 -23.56 -4.60
N THR A 144 -4.03 -23.91 -4.99
CA THR A 144 -3.27 -23.23 -6.05
C THR A 144 -3.72 -23.65 -7.46
N ASN A 145 -4.38 -24.81 -7.58
CA ASN A 145 -4.82 -25.38 -8.85
C ASN A 145 -6.05 -26.30 -8.64
N LEU A 146 -7.13 -25.74 -8.08
CA LEU A 146 -8.36 -26.49 -7.82
C LEU A 146 -9.11 -26.85 -9.12
N THR A 147 -9.19 -25.92 -10.06
CA THR A 147 -10.01 -26.02 -11.29
C THR A 147 -9.25 -26.52 -12.52
N GLY A 148 -7.98 -26.92 -12.36
CA GLY A 148 -7.10 -27.32 -13.48
C GLY A 148 -6.34 -26.15 -14.13
N SER A 149 -6.64 -24.91 -13.74
CA SER A 149 -5.82 -23.73 -14.03
C SER A 149 -5.14 -23.21 -12.76
N PRO A 150 -3.88 -22.73 -12.83
CA PRO A 150 -3.21 -22.13 -11.68
C PRO A 150 -3.87 -20.81 -11.28
N LEU A 151 -3.88 -20.52 -9.98
CA LEU A 151 -4.33 -19.25 -9.39
C LEU A 151 -3.10 -18.51 -8.79
N PRO A 152 -2.44 -17.60 -9.53
CA PRO A 152 -1.27 -16.87 -9.07
C PRO A 152 -1.48 -16.04 -7.78
N GLY A 153 -2.67 -15.49 -7.58
CA GLY A 153 -3.07 -14.75 -6.38
C GLY A 153 -3.06 -15.65 -5.15
N VAL A 154 -3.66 -16.84 -5.23
CA VAL A 154 -3.61 -17.85 -4.15
C VAL A 154 -2.18 -18.33 -3.87
N VAL A 155 -1.38 -18.56 -4.90
CA VAL A 155 0.05 -18.90 -4.74
C VAL A 155 0.79 -17.78 -4.01
N ARG A 156 0.54 -16.53 -4.39
CA ARG A 156 1.09 -15.32 -3.77
C ARG A 156 0.65 -15.22 -2.30
N GLU A 157 -0.63 -15.41 -1.97
CA GLU A 157 -1.13 -15.42 -0.59
C GLU A 157 -0.39 -16.46 0.27
N LEU A 158 -0.32 -17.71 -0.16
CA LEU A 158 0.32 -18.81 0.59
C LEU A 158 1.83 -18.61 0.79
N GLN A 159 2.54 -18.07 -0.20
CA GLN A 159 4.00 -17.88 -0.15
C GLN A 159 4.41 -16.59 0.58
N GLU A 160 3.64 -15.52 0.42
CA GLU A 160 4.03 -14.19 0.87
C GLU A 160 3.45 -13.81 2.24
N LEU A 161 2.29 -14.33 2.65
CA LEU A 161 1.76 -14.08 4.01
C LEU A 161 2.78 -14.44 5.11
N PRO A 162 3.47 -15.61 5.07
CA PRO A 162 4.48 -15.97 6.08
C PRO A 162 5.76 -15.12 6.08
N ARG A 163 5.94 -14.28 5.05
CA ARG A 163 7.07 -13.37 4.87
C ARG A 163 6.71 -11.93 5.22
N LYS A 164 5.47 -11.50 4.91
CA LYS A 164 5.01 -10.11 5.01
C LYS A 164 4.28 -9.78 6.32
N LEU A 165 3.61 -10.74 6.95
CA LEU A 165 2.98 -10.49 8.26
C LEU A 165 4.01 -10.56 9.39
N ASP A 166 3.94 -9.60 10.31
CA ASP A 166 4.78 -9.56 11.49
C ASP A 166 4.39 -10.69 12.47
N ARG A 167 5.32 -11.65 12.62
CA ARG A 167 5.15 -12.87 13.42
C ARG A 167 5.00 -12.61 14.92
N ARG A 168 5.28 -11.39 15.40
CA ARG A 168 4.96 -10.98 16.79
C ARG A 168 3.45 -10.94 17.02
N TYR A 169 2.69 -10.50 16.01
CA TYR A 169 1.24 -10.31 16.10
C TYR A 169 0.45 -11.46 15.46
N VAL A 170 0.95 -12.08 14.37
CA VAL A 170 0.24 -13.16 13.67
C VAL A 170 1.11 -14.42 13.51
N LYS A 171 0.72 -15.50 14.19
CA LYS A 171 1.36 -16.82 14.10
C LYS A 171 0.67 -17.64 13.00
N LEU A 172 1.35 -17.86 11.89
CA LEU A 172 0.76 -18.50 10.70
C LEU A 172 0.91 -20.02 10.70
N ARG A 173 -0.20 -20.72 10.46
CA ARG A 173 -0.27 -22.14 10.05
C ARG A 173 -0.74 -22.15 8.60
N VAL A 174 0.06 -22.68 7.66
CA VAL A 174 -0.28 -22.66 6.23
C VAL A 174 -0.56 -24.07 5.71
N LEU A 175 -1.64 -24.23 4.97
CA LEU A 175 -2.02 -25.43 4.24
C LEU A 175 -2.14 -25.11 2.75
N ALA A 176 -1.19 -25.61 1.95
CA ALA A 176 -1.26 -25.53 0.49
C ALA A 176 -1.93 -26.79 -0.07
N ASP A 177 -2.98 -26.59 -0.89
CA ASP A 177 -3.78 -27.61 -1.55
C ASP A 177 -4.29 -28.76 -0.63
N PRO A 178 -4.81 -28.49 0.58
CA PRO A 178 -5.21 -29.54 1.51
C PRO A 178 -6.41 -30.34 1.01
N THR A 179 -6.45 -31.63 1.33
CA THR A 179 -7.66 -32.45 1.15
C THR A 179 -8.72 -32.12 2.21
N ARG A 180 -9.97 -32.51 1.97
CA ARG A 180 -11.07 -32.36 2.94
C ARG A 180 -10.72 -32.90 4.35
N PRO A 181 -10.18 -34.12 4.50
CA PRO A 181 -9.70 -34.60 5.81
C PRO A 181 -8.60 -33.73 6.43
N GLN A 182 -7.63 -33.25 5.64
CA GLN A 182 -6.53 -32.42 6.15
C GLN A 182 -7.00 -31.04 6.64
N LEU A 183 -7.97 -30.44 5.93
CA LEU A 183 -8.58 -29.17 6.33
C LEU A 183 -9.36 -29.34 7.64
N LEU A 184 -10.23 -30.35 7.73
CA LEU A 184 -11.03 -30.62 8.92
C LEU A 184 -10.14 -30.97 10.13
N GLU A 185 -9.15 -31.84 9.97
CA GLU A 185 -8.19 -32.18 11.04
C GLU A 185 -7.42 -30.93 11.54
N ALA A 186 -7.06 -30.01 10.64
CA ALA A 186 -6.39 -28.78 11.02
C ALA A 186 -7.29 -27.80 11.78
N CYS A 187 -8.59 -27.77 11.47
CA CYS A 187 -9.59 -26.98 12.21
C CYS A 187 -9.84 -27.58 13.60
N THR A 188 -10.10 -28.88 13.70
CA THR A 188 -10.40 -29.58 14.97
C THR A 188 -9.24 -29.55 15.99
N LYS A 189 -8.00 -29.28 15.55
CA LYS A 189 -6.85 -29.10 16.46
C LYS A 189 -6.97 -27.89 17.39
N GLY A 190 -7.85 -26.94 17.08
CA GLY A 190 -8.06 -25.73 17.87
C GLY A 190 -6.86 -24.77 17.89
N GLY A 191 -6.97 -23.73 18.71
CA GLY A 191 -5.94 -22.69 18.88
C GLY A 191 -5.79 -21.84 17.63
N VAL A 192 -6.89 -21.56 16.92
CA VAL A 192 -6.97 -20.78 15.68
C VAL A 192 -7.92 -19.60 15.91
N GLY A 193 -7.36 -18.44 16.23
CA GLY A 193 -8.15 -17.21 16.39
C GLY A 193 -8.69 -16.64 15.08
N MET A 194 -8.04 -16.95 13.95
CA MET A 194 -8.44 -16.52 12.61
C MET A 194 -8.30 -17.64 11.58
N LEU A 195 -9.32 -17.85 10.75
CA LEU A 195 -9.26 -18.72 9.58
C LEU A 195 -9.30 -17.88 8.30
N HIS A 196 -8.42 -18.18 7.35
CA HIS A 196 -8.39 -17.60 6.01
C HIS A 196 -8.44 -18.71 4.96
N LEU A 197 -9.42 -18.66 4.08
CA LEU A 197 -9.63 -19.63 3.00
C LEU A 197 -9.48 -18.93 1.64
N SER A 198 -8.47 -19.30 0.86
CA SER A 198 -8.22 -18.76 -0.50
C SER A 198 -8.55 -19.83 -1.55
N PRO A 199 -9.53 -19.56 -2.42
CA PRO A 199 -10.57 -20.49 -2.88
C PRO A 199 -10.33 -22.01 -2.68
N PRO A 200 -11.06 -22.62 -1.76
CA PRO A 200 -12.07 -23.60 -2.15
C PRO A 200 -13.26 -22.85 -2.81
N SER A 201 -13.91 -23.41 -3.84
CA SER A 201 -14.71 -22.59 -4.77
C SER A 201 -16.03 -22.02 -4.21
N LEU A 202 -16.67 -21.18 -5.03
CA LEU A 202 -18.08 -20.75 -5.00
C LEU A 202 -18.93 -21.56 -4.02
N ILE A 203 -19.45 -20.89 -2.98
CA ILE A 203 -20.46 -21.49 -2.11
C ILE A 203 -21.76 -21.54 -2.90
N LEU A 204 -22.00 -22.69 -3.54
CA LEU A 204 -23.20 -22.94 -4.34
C LEU A 204 -24.46 -22.79 -3.47
N ASP A 205 -25.62 -22.60 -4.09
CA ASP A 205 -26.90 -22.28 -3.41
C ASP A 205 -27.31 -23.24 -2.26
N GLY A 206 -26.72 -24.45 -2.21
CA GLY A 206 -26.87 -25.44 -1.14
C GLY A 206 -25.93 -25.30 0.08
N GLY A 207 -24.99 -24.35 0.10
CA GLY A 207 -24.07 -24.15 1.23
C GLY A 207 -22.89 -25.12 1.27
N GLU A 208 -22.28 -25.38 0.11
CA GLU A 208 -21.19 -26.35 -0.06
C GLU A 208 -19.88 -25.69 -0.49
N LEU A 209 -18.77 -26.17 0.06
CA LEU A 209 -17.40 -25.70 -0.15
C LEU A 209 -16.65 -26.71 -1.01
N ALA A 210 -16.14 -26.35 -2.19
CA ALA A 210 -15.49 -27.34 -3.05
C ALA A 210 -14.06 -27.65 -2.62
N VAL A 211 -13.77 -28.91 -2.24
CA VAL A 211 -12.47 -29.32 -1.67
C VAL A 211 -11.99 -30.64 -2.31
N PRO A 212 -10.69 -30.83 -2.58
CA PRO A 212 -10.15 -32.10 -3.08
C PRO A 212 -10.40 -33.26 -2.10
N THR A 213 -10.87 -34.39 -2.61
CA THR A 213 -11.17 -35.58 -1.78
C THR A 213 -10.00 -36.53 -1.56
N THR A 214 -9.07 -36.60 -2.51
CA THR A 214 -8.02 -37.62 -2.51
C THR A 214 -6.61 -37.02 -2.45
N GLY A 215 -5.67 -37.78 -1.88
CA GLY A 215 -4.27 -37.40 -1.78
C GLY A 215 -3.58 -37.21 -3.14
N SER A 216 -2.40 -36.59 -3.12
CA SER A 216 -1.64 -36.15 -4.30
C SER A 216 -1.65 -37.11 -5.50
N ALA A 217 -1.74 -36.54 -6.70
CA ALA A 217 -1.62 -37.25 -7.98
C ALA A 217 -0.46 -38.27 -7.98
N PRO A 218 -0.63 -39.46 -8.59
CA PRO A 218 0.34 -40.55 -8.50
C PRO A 218 1.70 -40.14 -9.06
N LYS A 219 2.78 -40.51 -8.35
CA LYS A 219 4.15 -40.35 -8.86
C LYS A 219 4.26 -41.01 -10.23
N ARG A 220 4.75 -40.25 -11.21
CA ARG A 220 5.02 -40.72 -12.59
C ARG A 220 5.85 -42.01 -12.56
N ALA A 221 5.21 -43.15 -12.83
CA ALA A 221 5.91 -44.36 -13.21
C ALA A 221 6.37 -44.24 -14.67
N SER A 222 7.60 -44.65 -14.95
CA SER A 222 8.20 -44.58 -16.28
C SER A 222 7.51 -45.52 -17.27
N SER A 223 6.69 -44.99 -18.17
CA SER A 223 6.34 -45.66 -19.42
C SER A 223 6.00 -44.66 -20.53
N SER A 224 6.41 -44.98 -21.75
CA SER A 224 6.33 -44.12 -22.92
C SER A 224 5.01 -44.29 -23.67
N ARG A 225 4.11 -43.31 -23.55
CA ARG A 225 2.99 -43.08 -24.49
C ARG A 225 2.60 -41.58 -24.48
N PRO A 226 2.18 -40.99 -25.61
CA PRO A 226 1.77 -39.59 -25.65
C PRO A 226 0.44 -39.41 -24.91
N ALA A 227 0.40 -38.46 -23.98
CA ALA A 227 -0.78 -38.20 -23.15
C ALA A 227 -1.71 -37.19 -23.81
N THR A 228 -2.93 -37.62 -24.12
CA THR A 228 -4.06 -36.75 -24.45
C THR A 228 -4.87 -36.45 -23.18
N ALA A 229 -5.22 -35.17 -22.99
CA ALA A 229 -5.99 -34.58 -21.88
C ALA A 229 -5.28 -34.49 -20.50
N PRO A 230 -5.40 -33.35 -19.78
CA PRO A 230 -4.94 -33.20 -18.41
C PRO A 230 -5.89 -33.88 -17.41
N SER A 231 -5.35 -34.61 -16.45
CA SER A 231 -6.14 -35.26 -15.39
C SER A 231 -6.57 -34.24 -14.33
N SER A 232 -7.87 -33.95 -14.23
CA SER A 232 -8.43 -33.22 -13.09
C SER A 232 -8.30 -34.02 -11.79
N ARG A 233 -8.08 -33.33 -10.66
CA ARG A 233 -8.32 -33.95 -9.33
C ARG A 233 -9.83 -34.10 -9.13
N GLY A 234 -10.24 -35.14 -8.41
CA GLY A 234 -11.62 -35.22 -7.90
C GLY A 234 -11.88 -34.09 -6.91
N ILE A 235 -12.88 -33.26 -7.23
CA ILE A 235 -13.40 -32.19 -6.37
C ILE A 235 -14.78 -32.66 -5.92
N ASP A 236 -15.00 -32.77 -4.62
CA ASP A 236 -16.35 -32.99 -4.09
C ASP A 236 -16.82 -31.73 -3.36
N PRO A 237 -18.14 -31.46 -3.35
CA PRO A 237 -18.71 -30.54 -2.39
C PRO A 237 -18.51 -31.04 -0.95
N MET A 238 -18.06 -30.16 -0.08
CA MET A 238 -18.04 -30.34 1.38
C MET A 238 -19.10 -29.43 2.00
N PRO A 239 -20.18 -29.95 2.60
CA PRO A 239 -21.17 -29.14 3.29
C PRO A 239 -20.52 -28.22 4.34
N LEU A 240 -20.86 -26.92 4.34
CA LEU A 240 -20.33 -25.95 5.32
C LEU A 240 -20.62 -26.35 6.77
N ASN A 241 -21.65 -27.17 7.01
CA ASN A 241 -21.91 -27.74 8.33
C ASN A 241 -20.72 -28.54 8.87
N GLU A 242 -19.98 -29.28 8.05
CA GLU A 242 -18.79 -30.04 8.49
C GLU A 242 -17.64 -29.11 8.88
N LEU A 243 -17.41 -28.04 8.11
CA LEU A 243 -16.43 -27.02 8.47
C LEU A 243 -16.82 -26.33 9.79
N ASN A 244 -18.09 -25.97 9.94
CA ASN A 244 -18.60 -25.36 11.16
C ASN A 244 -18.52 -26.32 12.36
N ASP A 245 -18.75 -27.61 12.19
CA ASP A 245 -18.64 -28.60 13.27
C ASP A 245 -17.19 -28.92 13.66
N ALA A 246 -16.24 -28.78 12.73
CA ALA A 246 -14.82 -28.83 13.04
C ALA A 246 -14.33 -27.56 13.78
N LEU A 247 -14.94 -26.39 13.51
CA LEU A 247 -14.56 -25.10 14.09
C LEU A 247 -15.31 -24.76 15.39
N SER A 248 -16.51 -25.29 15.62
CA SER A 248 -17.37 -24.95 16.77
C SER A 248 -16.77 -25.31 18.14
N ASN A 249 -15.74 -26.16 18.14
CA ASN A 249 -15.02 -26.59 19.33
C ASN A 249 -13.80 -25.69 19.66
N ASP A 250 -13.47 -24.70 18.83
CA ASP A 250 -12.33 -23.79 19.08
C ASP A 250 -12.79 -22.51 19.82
N PRO A 251 -12.55 -22.39 21.14
CA PRO A 251 -12.96 -21.22 21.91
C PRO A 251 -12.10 -19.99 21.59
N GLU A 252 -11.03 -20.07 20.79
CA GLU A 252 -10.24 -18.92 20.36
C GLU A 252 -10.74 -18.28 19.06
N LEU A 253 -11.50 -19.00 18.22
CA LEU A 253 -11.90 -18.51 16.90
C LEU A 253 -12.78 -17.26 16.98
N ARG A 254 -12.39 -16.17 16.30
CA ARG A 254 -13.15 -14.91 16.26
C ARG A 254 -13.44 -14.39 14.86
N MET A 255 -12.70 -14.85 13.85
CA MET A 255 -12.86 -14.35 12.49
C MET A 255 -12.60 -15.44 11.44
N VAL A 256 -13.45 -15.49 10.42
CA VAL A 256 -13.31 -16.36 9.24
C VAL A 256 -13.38 -15.50 7.99
N VAL A 257 -12.33 -15.53 7.18
CA VAL A 257 -12.28 -14.87 5.87
C VAL A 257 -12.36 -15.95 4.79
N VAL A 258 -13.36 -15.86 3.93
CA VAL A 258 -13.54 -16.73 2.76
C VAL A 258 -13.25 -15.89 1.52
N ASN A 259 -11.98 -15.86 1.12
CA ASN A 259 -11.47 -15.06 0.01
C ASN A 259 -11.78 -15.72 -1.35
N ALA A 260 -13.06 -16.00 -1.59
CA ALA A 260 -13.57 -16.66 -2.78
C ALA A 260 -14.83 -15.96 -3.31
N CYS A 261 -15.09 -16.09 -4.61
CA CYS A 261 -16.27 -15.55 -5.27
C CYS A 261 -17.58 -16.02 -4.61
N GLN A 262 -18.57 -15.12 -4.53
CA GLN A 262 -19.93 -15.34 -3.99
C GLN A 262 -20.02 -15.86 -2.54
N ALA A 263 -18.92 -15.94 -1.79
CA ALA A 263 -18.94 -16.43 -0.41
C ALA A 263 -19.68 -15.51 0.57
N GLY A 264 -19.78 -14.20 0.28
CA GLY A 264 -20.16 -13.15 1.22
C GLY A 264 -21.61 -13.16 1.71
N PHE A 265 -22.54 -13.79 1.00
CA PHE A 265 -23.95 -13.87 1.42
C PHE A 265 -24.20 -15.14 2.24
N ARG A 266 -24.93 -16.14 1.71
CA ARG A 266 -25.36 -17.35 2.46
C ARG A 266 -24.21 -18.08 3.17
N GLY A 267 -23.03 -18.13 2.54
CA GLY A 267 -21.85 -18.78 3.11
C GLY A 267 -21.37 -18.14 4.40
N CYS A 268 -20.98 -16.86 4.32
CA CYS A 268 -20.57 -16.10 5.49
C CYS A 268 -21.71 -15.90 6.52
N GLU A 269 -22.98 -15.81 6.09
CA GLU A 269 -24.13 -15.81 6.99
C GLU A 269 -24.17 -17.08 7.85
N GLN A 270 -24.08 -18.26 7.22
CA GLN A 270 -24.12 -19.56 7.90
C GLN A 270 -22.94 -19.72 8.87
N ILE A 271 -21.73 -19.29 8.46
CA ILE A 271 -20.52 -19.32 9.29
C ILE A 271 -20.68 -18.40 10.51
N ALA A 272 -21.02 -17.12 10.31
CA ALA A 272 -21.18 -16.15 11.39
C ALA A 272 -22.30 -16.55 12.37
N ARG A 273 -23.47 -16.98 11.84
CA ARG A 273 -24.64 -17.36 12.65
C ARG A 273 -24.41 -18.66 13.42
N ARG A 274 -23.65 -19.63 12.90
CA ARG A 274 -23.39 -20.93 13.56
C ARG A 274 -22.20 -20.89 14.54
N LEU A 275 -21.18 -20.08 14.26
CA LEU A 275 -19.97 -20.01 15.09
C LEU A 275 -19.90 -18.79 16.02
N GLY A 276 -20.73 -17.76 15.83
CA GLY A 276 -20.65 -16.53 16.61
C GLY A 276 -19.39 -15.71 16.33
N VAL A 277 -18.92 -15.71 15.07
CA VAL A 277 -17.67 -15.07 14.62
C VAL A 277 -17.92 -13.98 13.59
N VAL A 278 -16.93 -13.11 13.37
CA VAL A 278 -16.91 -12.22 12.20
C VAL A 278 -16.66 -13.06 10.95
N ALA A 279 -17.55 -13.02 9.96
CA ALA A 279 -17.35 -13.71 8.68
C ALA A 279 -17.29 -12.70 7.53
N ILE A 280 -16.31 -12.86 6.63
CA ILE A 280 -16.05 -11.93 5.52
C ILE A 280 -15.89 -12.72 4.22
N GLY A 281 -16.54 -12.28 3.14
CA GLY A 281 -16.41 -12.91 1.82
C GLY A 281 -16.95 -12.04 0.69
N TRP A 282 -16.61 -12.37 -0.55
CA TRP A 282 -17.01 -11.57 -1.71
C TRP A 282 -18.47 -11.80 -2.09
N PRO A 283 -19.27 -10.76 -2.39
CA PRO A 283 -20.68 -10.92 -2.79
C PRO A 283 -20.84 -11.49 -4.21
N ALA A 284 -19.83 -11.36 -5.06
CA ALA A 284 -19.89 -11.60 -6.50
C ALA A 284 -18.61 -12.28 -7.00
N LEU A 285 -18.38 -12.26 -8.32
CA LEU A 285 -17.09 -12.62 -8.91
C LEU A 285 -16.03 -11.57 -8.58
N VAL A 286 -14.80 -12.03 -8.31
CA VAL A 286 -13.62 -11.20 -8.09
C VAL A 286 -12.43 -11.79 -8.85
N SER A 287 -11.53 -10.95 -9.35
CA SER A 287 -10.27 -11.42 -9.94
C SER A 287 -9.28 -11.87 -8.87
N ASP A 288 -8.52 -12.92 -9.17
CA ASP A 288 -7.52 -13.53 -8.28
C ASP A 288 -6.51 -12.50 -7.71
N ASP A 289 -6.07 -11.53 -8.53
CA ASP A 289 -5.17 -10.45 -8.09
C ASP A 289 -5.82 -9.51 -7.06
N VAL A 290 -7.09 -9.14 -7.24
CA VAL A 290 -7.82 -8.23 -6.33
C VAL A 290 -8.17 -8.95 -5.02
N ALA A 291 -8.49 -10.24 -5.09
CA ALA A 291 -8.64 -11.10 -3.91
C ALA A 291 -7.33 -11.21 -3.12
N ALA A 292 -6.19 -11.40 -3.79
CA ALA A 292 -4.89 -11.45 -3.14
C ALA A 292 -4.48 -10.08 -2.54
N ASP A 293 -4.76 -8.97 -3.23
CA ASP A 293 -4.48 -7.61 -2.74
C ASP A 293 -5.30 -7.26 -1.49
N LEU A 294 -6.58 -7.68 -1.43
CA LEU A 294 -7.39 -7.59 -0.22
C LEU A 294 -6.66 -8.27 0.95
N THR A 295 -6.22 -9.52 0.77
CA THR A 295 -5.58 -10.31 1.83
C THR A 295 -4.42 -9.56 2.47
N PHE A 296 -3.46 -9.04 1.68
CA PHE A 296 -2.31 -8.32 2.24
C PHE A 296 -2.71 -7.00 2.89
N TYR A 297 -3.62 -6.24 2.26
CA TYR A 297 -4.05 -4.94 2.78
C TYR A 297 -4.81 -5.10 4.10
N PHE A 298 -5.78 -6.01 4.14
CA PHE A 298 -6.65 -6.26 5.27
C PHE A 298 -5.87 -6.67 6.52
N TYR A 299 -5.04 -7.71 6.43
CA TYR A 299 -4.26 -8.18 7.59
C TYR A 299 -3.21 -7.17 8.07
N GLN A 300 -2.62 -6.38 7.17
CA GLN A 300 -1.73 -5.28 7.56
C GLN A 300 -2.46 -4.23 8.42
N ARG A 301 -3.67 -3.81 8.01
CA ARG A 301 -4.50 -2.86 8.79
C ARG A 301 -4.89 -3.43 10.16
N LEU A 302 -5.11 -4.74 10.28
CA LEU A 302 -5.36 -5.39 11.58
C LEU A 302 -4.13 -5.36 12.50
N ILE A 303 -2.92 -5.59 11.98
CA ILE A 303 -1.65 -5.48 12.74
C ILE A 303 -1.40 -4.03 13.22
N GLU A 304 -1.84 -3.05 12.45
CA GLU A 304 -1.87 -1.62 12.85
C GLU A 304 -2.98 -1.30 13.88
N GLY A 305 -3.76 -2.30 14.32
CA GLY A 305 -4.79 -2.15 15.36
C GLY A 305 -6.11 -1.53 14.87
N ARG A 306 -6.39 -1.56 13.57
CA ARG A 306 -7.71 -1.17 13.01
C ARG A 306 -8.74 -2.28 13.23
N SER A 307 -10.03 -1.95 13.20
CA SER A 307 -11.10 -2.95 13.17
C SER A 307 -11.21 -3.60 11.79
N PRO A 308 -11.78 -4.81 11.67
CA PRO A 308 -12.04 -5.45 10.37
C PRO A 308 -12.86 -4.55 9.44
N LEU A 309 -13.85 -3.85 9.99
CA LEU A 309 -14.68 -2.91 9.24
C LEU A 309 -13.88 -1.74 8.65
N LEU A 310 -12.99 -1.12 9.43
CA LEU A 310 -12.12 -0.06 8.93
C LEU A 310 -11.12 -0.59 7.90
N ALA A 311 -10.59 -1.81 8.09
CA ALA A 311 -9.68 -2.43 7.13
C ALA A 311 -10.35 -2.66 5.77
N LEU A 312 -11.58 -3.18 5.73
CA LEU A 312 -12.37 -3.30 4.49
C LEU A 312 -12.73 -1.94 3.89
N ARG A 313 -13.11 -0.95 4.71
CA ARG A 313 -13.48 0.38 4.20
C ARG A 313 -12.30 1.10 3.54
N SER A 314 -11.12 1.06 4.16
CA SER A 314 -9.90 1.63 3.56
C SER A 314 -9.50 0.87 2.30
N PHE A 315 -9.71 -0.45 2.24
CA PHE A 315 -9.54 -1.20 0.99
C PHE A 315 -10.55 -0.78 -0.09
N ALA A 316 -11.83 -0.57 0.25
CA ALA A 316 -12.85 -0.10 -0.68
C ALA A 316 -12.50 1.26 -1.31
N GLY A 317 -12.00 2.21 -0.51
CA GLY A 317 -11.44 3.48 -1.01
C GLY A 317 -10.19 3.29 -1.89
N THR A 318 -9.52 2.14 -1.76
CA THR A 318 -8.33 1.75 -2.54
C THR A 318 -8.65 1.04 -3.87
N ILE A 319 -9.88 0.54 -4.07
CA ILE A 319 -10.31 -0.13 -5.33
C ILE A 319 -11.44 0.60 -6.07
N GLY A 320 -12.18 1.47 -5.38
CA GLY A 320 -13.40 2.13 -5.87
C GLY A 320 -13.19 3.16 -6.97
N THR A 321 -11.95 3.43 -7.39
CA THR A 321 -11.66 4.31 -8.53
C THR A 321 -10.93 3.53 -9.62
N SER A 322 -11.72 2.95 -10.53
CA SER A 322 -11.26 2.37 -11.79
C SER A 322 -12.26 2.59 -12.95
N GLY A 323 -13.28 3.42 -12.74
CA GLY A 323 -14.45 3.55 -13.59
C GLY A 323 -15.43 2.37 -13.48
N ALA A 324 -14.92 1.14 -13.36
CA ALA A 324 -15.72 -0.04 -13.05
C ALA A 324 -16.20 -0.02 -11.59
N PRO A 325 -17.45 -0.40 -11.30
CA PRO A 325 -17.82 -0.82 -9.96
C PRO A 325 -17.05 -2.09 -9.60
N VAL A 326 -16.14 -1.99 -8.64
CA VAL A 326 -15.55 -3.16 -7.98
C VAL A 326 -16.35 -3.39 -6.71
N ASP A 327 -16.85 -4.61 -6.53
CA ASP A 327 -17.54 -5.00 -5.31
C ASP A 327 -16.57 -5.01 -4.11
N VAL A 328 -17.11 -4.88 -2.90
CA VAL A 328 -16.35 -4.93 -1.64
C VAL A 328 -16.79 -6.19 -0.89
N PRO A 329 -15.91 -6.88 -0.15
CA PRO A 329 -16.32 -8.01 0.68
C PRO A 329 -17.44 -7.62 1.67
N VAL A 330 -18.46 -8.47 1.74
CA VAL A 330 -19.56 -8.35 2.71
C VAL A 330 -19.06 -8.83 4.07
N MET A 331 -19.47 -8.14 5.14
CA MET A 331 -19.11 -8.45 6.51
C MET A 331 -20.35 -8.83 7.34
N TRP A 332 -20.27 -10.01 7.95
CA TRP A 332 -21.19 -10.50 8.96
C TRP A 332 -20.57 -10.39 10.35
N LEU A 333 -21.33 -9.87 11.29
CA LEU A 333 -20.96 -9.67 12.69
C LEU A 333 -21.88 -10.48 13.62
N PRO A 334 -21.39 -11.00 14.76
CA PRO A 334 -22.24 -11.71 15.73
C PRO A 334 -23.33 -10.82 16.34
N SER A 335 -22.98 -9.57 16.63
CA SER A 335 -23.85 -8.51 17.17
C SER A 335 -23.29 -7.11 16.81
N PRO A 336 -24.06 -6.02 16.96
CA PRO A 336 -23.64 -4.66 16.59
C PRO A 336 -22.37 -4.15 17.31
N GLU A 337 -22.11 -4.62 18.54
CA GLU A 337 -20.93 -4.26 19.34
C GLU A 337 -19.60 -4.56 18.61
N TRP A 338 -19.60 -5.59 17.76
CA TRP A 338 -18.41 -6.05 17.05
C TRP A 338 -17.98 -5.14 15.88
N ALA A 339 -18.79 -4.15 15.48
CA ALA A 339 -18.43 -3.21 14.41
C ALA A 339 -17.13 -2.42 14.70
N SER A 340 -16.90 -2.15 15.99
CA SER A 340 -15.71 -1.44 16.48
C SER A 340 -14.63 -2.36 17.06
N TRP A 341 -14.85 -3.68 17.04
CA TRP A 341 -13.93 -4.67 17.59
C TRP A 341 -12.56 -4.62 16.90
N ARG A 342 -11.49 -4.74 17.69
CA ARG A 342 -10.12 -4.80 17.22
C ARG A 342 -9.56 -6.18 17.57
N PRO A 343 -9.13 -7.00 16.60
CA PRO A 343 -8.57 -8.31 16.89
C PRO A 343 -7.21 -8.25 17.59
N LEU A 344 -6.45 -7.18 17.33
CA LEU A 344 -5.08 -6.99 17.82
C LEU A 344 -4.94 -5.61 18.50
N VAL A 345 -4.05 -5.53 19.49
CA VAL A 345 -3.79 -4.29 20.27
C VAL A 345 -3.20 -3.18 19.38
N GLY A 346 -2.51 -3.55 18.30
CA GLY A 346 -1.90 -2.63 17.33
C GLY A 346 -0.45 -2.27 17.69
N ALA A 347 0.43 -2.27 16.69
CA ALA A 347 1.86 -2.01 16.90
C ALA A 347 2.14 -0.61 17.51
N GLU A 348 1.40 0.42 17.09
CA GLU A 348 1.56 1.79 17.60
C GLU A 348 1.17 1.93 19.09
N ALA A 349 0.13 1.23 19.53
CA ALA A 349 -0.33 1.27 20.93
C ALA A 349 0.64 0.54 21.89
N ALA A 350 1.27 -0.53 21.43
CA ALA A 350 2.28 -1.27 22.21
C ALA A 350 3.55 -0.43 22.47
N VAL A 351 3.94 0.45 21.55
CA VAL A 351 5.07 1.37 21.76
C VAL A 351 4.73 2.45 22.80
N ALA A 352 3.46 2.89 22.85
CA ALA A 352 3.00 3.87 23.83
C ALA A 352 2.94 3.30 25.28
N SER A 353 2.52 2.04 25.46
CA SER A 353 2.44 1.42 26.79
C SER A 353 3.82 1.21 27.44
N VAL A 354 4.84 0.86 26.65
CA VAL A 354 6.24 0.72 27.11
C VAL A 354 6.85 2.06 27.54
N ARG A 355 6.45 3.19 26.93
CA ARG A 355 6.84 4.53 27.40
C ARG A 355 6.05 4.98 28.64
N GLY A 356 4.82 4.48 28.83
CA GLY A 356 3.94 4.84 29.95
C GLY A 356 4.35 4.29 31.32
N THR A 357 5.13 3.22 31.39
CA THR A 357 5.58 2.60 32.65
C THR A 357 6.78 3.31 33.29
N ALA A 358 7.50 4.16 32.55
CA ALA A 358 8.64 4.93 33.08
C ALA A 358 8.25 6.29 33.70
N ALA A 359 6.97 6.69 33.63
CA ALA A 359 6.52 8.04 33.98
C ALA A 359 5.42 8.06 35.07
N LYS A 360 5.61 7.29 36.15
CA LYS A 360 4.71 7.31 37.32
C LYS A 360 5.44 7.39 38.67
N GLU A 361 6.38 8.33 38.78
CA GLU A 361 6.83 8.77 40.10
C GLU A 361 7.32 10.24 40.10
N LYS A 362 6.38 11.17 40.28
CA LYS A 362 6.56 12.38 41.10
C LYS A 362 5.25 13.14 41.33
N THR A 363 5.11 13.66 42.53
CA THR A 363 3.95 14.34 43.10
C THR A 363 3.91 15.84 42.72
N GLY A 364 2.73 16.46 42.77
CA GLY A 364 2.60 17.91 42.57
C GLY A 364 1.16 18.42 42.64
N THR A 365 0.77 19.03 43.76
CA THR A 365 -0.56 19.58 44.03
C THR A 365 -0.83 20.93 43.33
N GLY A 366 -2.08 21.18 42.90
CA GLY A 366 -2.50 22.51 42.44
C GLY A 366 -4.03 22.65 42.25
N LYS A 367 -4.68 23.52 43.04
CA LYS A 367 -6.12 23.85 42.94
C LYS A 367 -6.37 25.16 42.21
N ARG A 368 -7.37 25.20 41.31
CA ARG A 368 -8.41 26.25 41.07
C ARG A 368 -9.00 26.01 39.65
N ALA A 369 -10.29 25.75 39.43
CA ALA A 369 -11.53 26.46 39.81
C ALA A 369 -11.86 27.70 38.94
N ALA A 370 -12.74 27.51 37.95
CA ALA A 370 -13.74 28.50 37.52
C ALA A 370 -14.85 27.81 36.67
N LYS A 371 -16.11 27.88 37.12
CA LYS A 371 -17.29 27.61 36.29
C LYS A 371 -17.65 28.87 35.50
N ARG A 372 -18.16 28.73 34.28
CA ARG A 372 -19.22 29.63 33.77
C ARG A 372 -20.16 28.88 32.84
N GLN A 373 -21.44 28.88 33.20
CA GLN A 373 -22.56 28.47 32.34
C GLN A 373 -23.05 29.70 31.58
N THR A 374 -23.53 29.51 30.35
CA THR A 374 -24.49 30.41 29.68
C THR A 374 -25.40 29.56 28.80
N GLU A 375 -26.70 29.61 29.08
CA GLU A 375 -27.76 29.00 28.25
C GLU A 375 -28.03 29.85 26.99
N PRO A 376 -28.62 29.26 25.93
CA PRO A 376 -28.94 29.98 24.69
C PRO A 376 -30.26 30.75 24.79
N ALA A 377 -30.33 31.91 24.13
CA ALA A 377 -31.56 32.71 24.03
C ALA A 377 -32.43 32.24 22.84
N THR A 378 -33.72 32.08 23.11
CA THR A 378 -34.78 31.81 22.13
C THR A 378 -35.28 33.09 21.46
N LEU A 379 -35.51 33.06 20.15
CA LEU A 379 -36.35 34.02 19.44
C LEU A 379 -37.15 33.32 18.33
N SER A 380 -38.44 33.65 18.27
CA SER A 380 -39.40 33.28 17.23
C SER A 380 -40.51 34.38 17.18
N PRO A 381 -41.53 34.31 16.31
CA PRO A 381 -41.54 35.04 15.03
C PRO A 381 -42.68 36.09 14.92
N THR A 382 -42.69 36.90 13.85
CA THR A 382 -43.84 37.77 13.49
C THR A 382 -44.02 38.02 11.98
N ASP A 383 -45.05 37.38 11.43
CA ASP A 383 -46.10 37.79 10.46
C ASP A 383 -45.98 38.92 9.41
N GLY A 384 -46.44 38.58 8.18
CA GLY A 384 -47.34 39.39 7.30
C GLY A 384 -46.74 40.50 6.42
N ALA A 385 -47.33 40.95 5.30
CA ALA A 385 -48.46 40.53 4.44
C ALA A 385 -48.54 41.51 3.21
N ALA A 386 -49.26 41.32 2.09
CA ALA A 386 -49.69 40.17 1.27
C ALA A 386 -50.38 40.70 -0.04
N ALA A 387 -50.28 40.03 -1.21
CA ALA A 387 -50.97 40.48 -2.45
C ALA A 387 -51.38 39.32 -3.42
N LYS A 388 -52.51 39.51 -4.13
CA LYS A 388 -53.18 38.64 -5.13
C LYS A 388 -53.84 39.58 -6.20
N PRO A 389 -54.49 39.09 -7.27
CA PRO A 389 -54.01 38.18 -8.33
C PRO A 389 -54.36 38.74 -9.73
N ALA A 390 -53.89 38.11 -10.82
CA ALA A 390 -54.48 38.29 -12.15
C ALA A 390 -54.38 37.01 -12.97
N ALA A 391 -55.45 36.67 -13.70
CA ALA A 391 -55.53 35.48 -14.53
C ALA A 391 -55.89 35.86 -15.98
N MET A 392 -55.29 35.17 -16.94
CA MET A 392 -55.83 35.02 -18.30
C MET A 392 -55.34 33.69 -18.88
N ALA A 393 -56.21 32.98 -19.58
CA ALA A 393 -55.95 31.65 -20.14
C ALA A 393 -55.54 31.71 -21.61
N GLN A 394 -54.67 30.80 -22.04
CA GLN A 394 -54.51 30.40 -23.45
C GLN A 394 -54.21 28.89 -23.54
N ASP A 395 -54.65 28.31 -24.65
CA ASP A 395 -54.70 26.87 -24.97
C ASP A 395 -53.32 26.24 -25.33
N PRO A 396 -53.20 24.90 -25.42
CA PRO A 396 -51.91 24.23 -25.30
C PRO A 396 -51.02 24.28 -26.55
N ALA A 397 -49.73 24.57 -26.32
CA ALA A 397 -48.64 24.47 -27.28
C ALA A 397 -47.83 23.15 -27.05
N PRO A 398 -47.02 22.69 -28.02
CA PRO A 398 -46.68 21.27 -28.15
C PRO A 398 -45.71 20.73 -27.10
N ILE A 399 -45.73 19.41 -26.94
CA ILE A 399 -44.80 18.60 -26.14
C ILE A 399 -43.36 19.08 -26.40
N PRO A 400 -42.59 19.50 -25.37
CA PRO A 400 -41.17 19.76 -25.52
C PRO A 400 -40.49 18.47 -25.99
N SER A 401 -39.82 18.53 -27.14
CA SER A 401 -38.86 17.50 -27.53
C SER A 401 -37.90 17.26 -26.37
N GLN A 402 -37.66 16.00 -26.02
CA GLN A 402 -36.71 15.63 -24.97
C GLN A 402 -35.41 16.45 -25.14
N PRO A 403 -34.86 17.05 -24.06
CA PRO A 403 -33.54 17.62 -24.15
C PRO A 403 -32.59 16.53 -24.66
N PRO A 404 -31.69 16.83 -25.61
CA PRO A 404 -30.73 15.85 -26.08
C PRO A 404 -29.99 15.29 -24.87
N ALA A 405 -29.90 13.96 -24.77
CA ALA A 405 -29.21 13.30 -23.67
C ALA A 405 -27.82 13.96 -23.49
N PRO A 406 -27.44 14.37 -22.26
CA PRO A 406 -26.19 15.09 -22.06
C PRO A 406 -25.06 14.25 -22.62
N ALA A 407 -24.28 14.83 -23.54
CA ALA A 407 -23.18 14.15 -24.19
C ALA A 407 -22.27 13.55 -23.12
N GLN A 408 -22.14 12.22 -23.11
CA GLN A 408 -21.32 11.53 -22.12
C GLN A 408 -19.88 12.03 -22.25
N GLN A 409 -19.45 12.84 -21.27
CA GLN A 409 -18.10 13.37 -21.19
C GLN A 409 -17.14 12.20 -21.06
N THR A 410 -16.50 11.84 -22.16
CA THR A 410 -15.58 10.70 -22.24
C THR A 410 -14.15 11.21 -22.10
N ALA A 411 -13.64 11.13 -20.88
CA ALA A 411 -12.23 11.33 -20.58
C ALA A 411 -11.69 10.14 -19.77
N GLN A 412 -10.56 9.58 -20.21
CA GLN A 412 -9.90 8.45 -19.58
C GLN A 412 -8.61 8.92 -18.89
N LEU A 413 -8.52 8.66 -17.59
CA LEU A 413 -7.32 8.91 -16.81
C LEU A 413 -6.29 7.79 -17.00
N HIS A 414 -5.02 8.13 -17.18
CA HIS A 414 -3.89 7.22 -17.10
C HIS A 414 -2.97 7.69 -15.98
N PHE A 415 -3.08 7.06 -14.81
CA PHE A 415 -2.40 7.46 -13.59
C PHE A 415 -1.48 6.35 -13.08
N ARG A 416 -0.19 6.67 -12.94
CA ARG A 416 0.85 5.73 -12.55
C ARG A 416 1.77 6.36 -11.49
N PRO A 417 1.52 6.11 -10.19
CA PRO A 417 2.52 6.35 -9.16
C PRO A 417 3.65 5.33 -9.26
N ARG A 418 4.81 5.68 -8.69
CA ARG A 418 5.93 4.76 -8.56
C ARG A 418 5.53 3.56 -7.70
N LEU A 419 5.98 2.36 -8.07
CA LEU A 419 5.67 1.14 -7.32
C LEU A 419 6.26 1.15 -5.90
N SER A 420 7.37 1.86 -5.73
CA SER A 420 8.07 2.08 -4.46
C SER A 420 8.51 3.54 -4.35
N ILE A 421 8.52 4.07 -3.12
CA ILE A 421 8.92 5.45 -2.79
C ILE A 421 9.89 5.36 -1.62
N ASN A 422 11.14 5.80 -1.84
CA ASN A 422 12.13 5.97 -0.78
C ASN A 422 12.13 7.44 -0.31
N PRO A 423 12.20 7.71 1.01
CA PRO A 423 12.15 9.06 1.56
C PRO A 423 13.36 9.93 1.19
N ALA A 424 14.58 9.37 1.18
CA ALA A 424 15.79 10.07 0.79
C ALA A 424 15.78 10.47 -0.70
N LEU A 425 15.18 9.66 -1.58
CA LEU A 425 14.99 10.06 -2.98
C LEU A 425 13.90 11.15 -3.10
N LEU A 426 12.82 11.03 -2.31
CA LEU A 426 11.68 11.95 -2.33
C LEU A 426 12.07 13.38 -1.91
N VAL A 427 12.85 13.56 -0.83
CA VAL A 427 13.31 14.90 -0.39
C VAL A 427 14.24 15.56 -1.40
N ASN A 428 14.99 14.76 -2.16
CA ASN A 428 15.89 15.22 -3.22
C ASN A 428 15.18 15.39 -4.58
N GLY A 429 13.84 15.34 -4.62
CA GLY A 429 13.05 15.67 -5.79
C GLY A 429 12.55 14.48 -6.64
N LEU A 430 12.78 13.22 -6.24
CA LEU A 430 12.18 12.08 -6.95
C LEU A 430 10.67 12.03 -6.73
N HIS A 431 9.92 12.56 -7.70
CA HIS A 431 8.48 12.71 -7.60
C HIS A 431 7.77 11.33 -7.45
N PRO A 432 6.81 11.18 -6.51
CA PRO A 432 6.14 9.90 -6.25
C PRO A 432 5.16 9.48 -7.34
N ILE A 433 4.72 10.42 -8.19
CA ILE A 433 3.95 10.11 -9.40
C ILE A 433 4.87 10.10 -10.62
N GLU A 434 4.90 8.99 -11.33
CA GLU A 434 5.80 8.77 -12.47
C GLU A 434 5.17 9.22 -13.79
N HIS A 435 3.85 9.07 -13.94
CA HIS A 435 3.14 9.52 -15.13
C HIS A 435 1.66 9.84 -14.86
N ILE A 436 1.18 10.94 -15.45
CA ILE A 436 -0.23 11.31 -15.52
C ILE A 436 -0.55 11.81 -16.94
N SER A 437 -1.53 11.18 -17.60
CA SER A 437 -2.18 11.76 -18.77
C SER A 437 -3.69 11.57 -18.73
N ILE A 438 -4.40 12.44 -19.43
CA ILE A 438 -5.86 12.38 -19.58
C ILE A 438 -6.17 12.36 -21.06
N GLU A 439 -6.74 11.28 -21.56
CA GLU A 439 -7.20 11.17 -22.95
C GLU A 439 -8.66 11.59 -23.05
N SER A 440 -9.03 12.38 -24.07
CA SER A 440 -10.45 12.70 -24.33
C SER A 440 -10.78 12.81 -25.82
N ALA A 441 -11.99 12.40 -26.17
CA ALA A 441 -12.53 12.53 -27.52
C ALA A 441 -12.97 13.96 -27.88
N THR A 442 -13.16 14.83 -26.89
CA THR A 442 -13.74 16.18 -27.02
C THR A 442 -12.94 17.22 -26.25
N GLU A 443 -12.95 18.47 -26.70
CA GLU A 443 -12.42 19.57 -25.89
C GLU A 443 -13.36 19.85 -24.72
N GLN A 444 -12.83 19.84 -23.50
CA GLN A 444 -13.60 20.04 -22.26
C GLN A 444 -12.70 20.41 -21.09
N GLN A 445 -13.27 21.04 -20.07
CA GLN A 445 -12.57 21.31 -18.81
C GLN A 445 -12.89 20.20 -17.81
N VAL A 446 -11.88 19.70 -17.09
CA VAL A 446 -12.06 18.74 -15.99
C VAL A 446 -11.31 19.19 -14.74
N GLN A 447 -11.74 18.72 -13.58
CA GLN A 447 -11.00 18.84 -12.32
C GLN A 447 -10.32 17.50 -12.03
N LEU A 448 -8.99 17.50 -11.95
CA LEU A 448 -8.19 16.39 -11.45
C LEU A 448 -8.01 16.56 -9.95
N CYS A 449 -8.37 15.54 -9.16
CA CYS A 449 -8.16 15.48 -7.73
C CYS A 449 -7.40 14.20 -7.38
N ILE A 450 -6.20 14.33 -6.80
CA ILE A 450 -5.35 13.19 -6.40
C ILE A 450 -5.23 13.20 -4.88
N GLU A 451 -5.75 12.16 -4.26
CA GLU A 451 -5.63 11.91 -2.82
C GLU A 451 -4.49 10.92 -2.56
N CYS A 452 -3.64 11.21 -1.57
CA CYS A 452 -2.61 10.32 -1.07
C CYS A 452 -2.92 10.00 0.41
N ASP A 453 -3.30 8.75 0.67
CA ASP A 453 -3.54 8.21 2.01
C ASP A 453 -2.34 7.35 2.44
N THR A 454 -1.71 7.73 3.56
CA THR A 454 -0.56 7.03 4.13
C THR A 454 -0.92 6.05 5.25
N GLY A 455 -2.21 5.88 5.55
CA GLY A 455 -2.75 5.12 6.68
C GLY A 455 -2.66 5.87 8.02
N SER A 456 -1.83 6.91 8.11
CA SER A 456 -1.72 7.81 9.26
C SER A 456 -2.30 9.19 8.97
N ASN A 457 -2.15 9.71 7.75
CA ASN A 457 -2.73 10.99 7.32
C ASN A 457 -3.09 10.95 5.82
N VAL A 458 -3.93 11.89 5.39
CA VAL A 458 -4.39 12.03 4.01
C VAL A 458 -4.03 13.42 3.49
N SER A 459 -3.51 13.50 2.27
CA SER A 459 -3.25 14.77 1.58
C SER A 459 -3.90 14.76 0.19
N THR A 460 -4.36 15.93 -0.26
CA THR A 460 -5.12 16.04 -1.51
C THR A 460 -4.56 17.15 -2.40
N PHE A 461 -4.16 16.79 -3.61
CA PHE A 461 -3.84 17.72 -4.69
C PHE A 461 -5.07 17.93 -5.59
N ARG A 462 -5.27 19.16 -6.09
CA ARG A 462 -6.36 19.49 -7.02
C ARG A 462 -5.87 20.45 -8.11
N GLN A 463 -6.21 20.16 -9.36
CA GLN A 463 -5.88 20.98 -10.52
C GLN A 463 -6.99 20.96 -11.56
N THR A 464 -7.33 22.12 -12.10
CA THR A 464 -8.20 22.24 -13.27
C THR A 464 -7.38 22.01 -14.54
N VAL A 465 -7.77 21.03 -15.36
CA VAL A 465 -7.09 20.69 -16.61
C VAL A 465 -7.99 21.02 -17.79
N GLN A 466 -7.46 21.74 -18.78
CA GLN A 466 -8.13 21.98 -20.06
C GLN A 466 -7.77 20.86 -21.03
N LEU A 467 -8.72 19.99 -21.32
CA LEU A 467 -8.54 18.88 -22.25
C LEU A 467 -8.74 19.37 -23.69
N LYS A 468 -7.82 18.96 -24.56
CA LYS A 468 -7.99 18.98 -26.02
C LYS A 468 -8.31 17.57 -26.48
N LYS A 469 -8.74 17.43 -27.74
CA LYS A 469 -8.92 16.11 -28.35
C LYS A 469 -7.58 15.35 -28.40
N GLY A 470 -7.57 14.12 -27.88
CA GLY A 470 -6.39 13.26 -27.73
C GLY A 470 -5.88 13.20 -26.28
N ALA A 471 -4.64 12.74 -26.10
CA ALA A 471 -4.00 12.65 -24.80
C ALA A 471 -3.36 13.99 -24.39
N VAL A 472 -3.72 14.48 -23.20
CA VAL A 472 -3.11 15.65 -22.56
C VAL A 472 -2.28 15.18 -21.37
N PRO A 473 -0.94 15.35 -21.38
CA PRO A 473 -0.12 15.08 -20.21
C PRO A 473 -0.39 16.12 -19.12
N VAL A 474 -0.37 15.69 -17.86
CA VAL A 474 -0.46 16.60 -16.70
C VAL A 474 0.91 16.72 -16.07
N ASN A 475 1.38 17.95 -15.87
CA ASN A 475 2.68 18.17 -15.25
C ASN A 475 2.68 17.68 -13.79
N THR A 476 3.72 16.94 -13.41
CA THR A 476 3.86 16.39 -12.05
C THR A 476 4.66 17.30 -11.11
N THR A 477 5.43 18.28 -11.61
CA THR A 477 6.36 19.06 -10.78
C THR A 477 5.69 19.81 -9.63
N ASP A 478 4.47 20.29 -9.85
CA ASP A 478 3.71 21.10 -8.87
C ASP A 478 2.88 20.25 -7.88
N ILE A 479 2.97 18.91 -7.97
CA ILE A 479 2.18 17.99 -7.16
C ILE A 479 2.97 17.67 -5.87
N HIS A 480 2.42 18.06 -4.73
CA HIS A 480 3.02 17.78 -3.43
C HIS A 480 2.05 17.09 -2.49
N PHE A 481 2.55 16.08 -1.76
CA PHE A 481 1.80 15.32 -0.77
C PHE A 481 2.44 15.49 0.62
N PRO A 482 1.97 16.46 1.43
CA PRO A 482 2.47 16.66 2.80
C PRO A 482 2.38 15.41 3.67
N ALA A 483 1.40 14.52 3.45
CA ALA A 483 1.25 13.28 4.20
C ALA A 483 2.42 12.30 3.99
N LEU A 484 3.15 12.38 2.87
CA LEU A 484 4.38 11.61 2.65
C LEU A 484 5.57 12.22 3.41
N HIS A 485 5.67 13.54 3.48
CA HIS A 485 6.74 14.22 4.22
C HIS A 485 6.59 13.98 5.73
N GLU A 486 5.36 13.93 6.23
CA GLU A 486 5.08 13.52 7.61
C GLU A 486 5.54 12.07 7.92
N LEU A 487 5.61 11.17 6.93
CA LEU A 487 6.21 9.85 7.15
C LEU A 487 7.74 9.95 7.36
N ILE A 488 8.39 10.93 6.74
CA ILE A 488 9.83 11.20 6.89
C ILE A 488 10.10 11.78 8.28
N ASP A 489 9.38 12.84 8.67
CA ASP A 489 9.50 13.50 9.98
C ASP A 489 9.28 12.54 11.16
N ARG A 490 8.53 11.45 10.93
CA ARG A 490 8.22 10.40 11.91
C ARG A 490 9.13 9.18 11.84
N HIS A 491 10.12 9.15 10.93
CA HIS A 491 10.96 7.98 10.62
C HIS A 491 10.14 6.71 10.40
N ALA A 492 9.06 6.83 9.61
CA ALA A 492 8.10 5.75 9.43
C ALA A 492 8.69 4.58 8.64
N GLY A 493 8.67 3.40 9.24
CA GLY A 493 9.09 2.16 8.60
C GLY A 493 8.21 1.75 7.40
N ARG A 494 8.66 0.71 6.68
CA ARG A 494 8.02 0.20 5.46
C ARG A 494 6.50 0.03 5.61
N ARG A 495 5.72 0.58 4.67
CA ARG A 495 4.26 0.45 4.65
C ARG A 495 3.69 0.62 3.24
N ARG A 496 2.40 0.34 3.04
CA ARG A 496 1.69 0.68 1.80
C ARG A 496 0.97 2.02 1.96
N VAL A 497 1.17 2.90 0.97
CA VAL A 497 0.41 4.13 0.76
C VAL A 497 -0.45 3.97 -0.49
N SER A 498 -1.60 4.63 -0.53
CA SER A 498 -2.53 4.61 -1.68
C SER A 498 -2.67 5.99 -2.30
N PHE A 499 -2.63 6.05 -3.63
CA PHE A 499 -2.92 7.25 -4.40
C PHE A 499 -4.20 7.04 -5.21
N THR A 500 -5.21 7.85 -4.93
CA THR A 500 -6.53 7.83 -5.57
C THR A 500 -6.67 9.08 -6.43
N ALA A 501 -6.50 8.94 -7.74
CA ALA A 501 -6.68 10.03 -8.70
C ALA A 501 -8.08 9.98 -9.32
N THR A 502 -8.77 11.11 -9.39
CA THR A 502 -10.16 11.22 -9.85
C THR A 502 -10.33 12.41 -10.79
N LEU A 503 -11.17 12.24 -11.81
CA LEU A 503 -11.59 13.29 -12.74
C LEU A 503 -13.07 13.59 -12.51
N THR A 504 -13.42 14.84 -12.29
CA THR A 504 -14.80 15.32 -12.24
C THR A 504 -15.06 16.42 -13.27
N SER A 505 -16.30 16.54 -13.73
CA SER A 505 -16.76 17.66 -14.54
C SER A 505 -16.75 18.98 -13.74
N PRO A 506 -16.89 20.15 -14.40
CA PRO A 506 -17.05 21.43 -13.71
C PRO A 506 -18.29 21.49 -12.81
N GLU A 507 -19.35 20.73 -13.12
CA GLU A 507 -20.55 20.58 -12.28
C GLU A 507 -20.37 19.56 -11.13
N GLY A 508 -19.20 18.91 -11.02
CA GLY A 508 -18.87 17.95 -9.96
C GLY A 508 -19.26 16.50 -10.24
N ALA A 509 -19.72 16.16 -11.45
CA ALA A 509 -20.01 14.77 -11.81
C ALA A 509 -18.72 13.96 -12.01
N ALA A 510 -18.63 12.75 -11.45
CA ALA A 510 -17.45 11.90 -11.62
C ALA A 510 -17.37 11.32 -13.05
N ILE A 511 -16.23 11.52 -13.71
CA ILE A 511 -15.95 11.07 -15.08
C ILE A 511 -15.11 9.78 -15.06
N SER A 512 -14.01 9.79 -14.32
CA SER A 512 -13.05 8.68 -14.26
C SER A 512 -12.29 8.69 -12.94
N GLY A 513 -11.61 7.60 -12.61
CA GLY A 513 -10.66 7.56 -11.51
C GLY A 513 -9.80 6.31 -11.54
N GLN A 514 -8.64 6.38 -10.91
CA GLN A 514 -7.64 5.33 -10.79
C GLN A 514 -6.98 5.37 -9.41
N THR A 515 -7.14 4.30 -8.63
CA THR A 515 -6.39 4.09 -7.39
C THR A 515 -5.28 3.08 -7.60
N ARG A 516 -4.11 3.39 -7.04
CA ARG A 516 -2.88 2.60 -7.13
C ARG A 516 -2.19 2.61 -5.76
N THR A 517 -1.43 1.56 -5.43
CA THR A 517 -0.67 1.50 -4.17
C THR A 517 0.84 1.50 -4.42
N SER A 518 1.55 2.21 -3.56
CA SER A 518 3.02 2.30 -3.58
C SER A 518 3.59 1.75 -2.27
N LEU A 519 4.73 1.11 -2.34
CA LEU A 519 5.50 0.72 -1.16
C LEU A 519 6.28 1.94 -0.67
N TRP A 520 5.92 2.46 0.49
CA TRP A 520 6.83 3.31 1.27
C TRP A 520 7.97 2.45 1.77
N MET A 521 9.19 2.81 1.40
CA MET A 521 10.42 2.08 1.71
C MET A 521 11.00 2.57 3.05
N GLY A 522 11.88 1.77 3.65
CA GLY A 522 12.76 2.25 4.70
C GLY A 522 13.80 3.22 4.12
N GLU A 523 14.24 4.18 4.94
CA GLU A 523 15.20 5.23 4.55
C GLU A 523 16.47 4.67 3.89
N LYS A 524 16.99 3.59 4.47
CA LYS A 524 18.22 2.89 4.05
C LYS A 524 18.06 2.00 2.80
N GLU A 525 16.90 1.96 2.15
CA GLU A 525 16.67 1.08 1.00
C GLU A 525 16.94 1.80 -0.33
N TRP A 526 17.88 1.29 -1.12
CA TRP A 526 18.16 1.80 -2.46
C TRP A 526 17.47 0.96 -3.53
N LEU A 527 17.08 1.62 -4.62
CA LEU A 527 16.54 1.01 -5.84
C LEU A 527 17.60 1.08 -6.93
N ASP A 528 17.89 -0.06 -7.55
CA ASP A 528 18.85 -0.15 -8.65
C ASP A 528 18.10 -0.01 -9.99
N GLN A 529 17.85 1.24 -10.40
CA GLN A 529 17.12 1.61 -11.61
C GLN A 529 17.76 2.86 -12.24
N GLU A 530 17.72 2.97 -13.58
CA GLU A 530 18.38 4.05 -14.31
C GLU A 530 17.94 5.46 -13.85
N ASP A 531 16.67 5.61 -13.46
CA ASP A 531 16.08 6.87 -13.00
C ASP A 531 16.27 7.15 -11.50
N THR A 532 16.85 6.21 -10.74
CA THR A 532 17.21 6.37 -9.32
C THR A 532 18.71 6.50 -9.08
N TRP A 533 19.57 6.09 -10.00
CA TRP A 533 21.04 6.14 -9.82
C TRP A 533 21.58 7.54 -9.49
N ALA A 534 21.05 8.59 -10.13
CA ALA A 534 21.48 9.97 -9.90
C ALA A 534 21.34 10.46 -8.44
N PHE A 535 20.54 9.76 -7.62
CA PHE A 535 20.27 10.07 -6.23
C PHE A 535 21.14 9.31 -5.23
N ILE A 536 22.05 8.42 -5.69
CA ILE A 536 23.00 7.69 -4.84
C ILE A 536 23.76 8.57 -3.83
N PRO A 537 24.11 9.84 -4.11
CA PRO A 537 24.74 10.74 -3.14
C PRO A 537 23.91 10.98 -1.86
N ALA A 538 22.61 10.69 -1.86
CA ALA A 538 21.77 10.73 -0.65
C ALA A 538 22.15 9.64 0.37
N PHE A 539 22.89 8.61 -0.02
CA PHE A 539 23.41 7.56 0.86
C PHE A 539 24.89 7.76 1.23
N VAL A 540 25.54 8.80 0.70
CA VAL A 540 26.91 9.18 1.05
C VAL A 540 26.86 10.25 2.14
N ASN A 541 26.98 9.89 3.42
CA ASN A 541 26.97 10.86 4.52
C ASN A 541 28.39 11.10 5.08
N PRO A 542 29.09 12.20 4.72
CA PRO A 542 30.46 12.47 5.18
C PRO A 542 30.55 12.76 6.69
N PHE A 543 29.44 13.06 7.38
CA PHE A 543 29.40 13.38 8.81
C PHE A 543 28.84 12.26 9.70
N ASP A 544 28.60 11.07 9.14
CA ASP A 544 28.24 9.87 9.91
C ASP A 544 29.39 9.48 10.88
N GLU A 545 29.07 9.06 12.10
CA GLU A 545 30.08 8.73 13.12
C GLU A 545 31.09 7.66 12.67
N GLY A 546 30.70 6.76 11.75
CA GLY A 546 31.59 5.76 11.16
C GLY A 546 32.73 6.40 10.38
N VAL A 547 32.45 7.46 9.61
CA VAL A 547 33.46 8.23 8.86
C VAL A 547 34.44 8.91 9.83
N LEU A 548 33.90 9.51 10.90
CA LEU A 548 34.72 10.14 11.95
C LEU A 548 35.61 9.11 12.67
N LYS A 549 35.08 7.91 12.97
CA LYS A 549 35.84 6.78 13.54
C LYS A 549 36.96 6.34 12.59
N VAL A 550 36.71 6.18 11.28
CA VAL A 550 37.75 5.87 10.27
C VAL A 550 38.87 6.90 10.30
N PHE A 551 38.53 8.19 10.34
CA PHE A 551 39.48 9.29 10.32
C PHE A 551 40.47 9.27 11.51
N ASP A 552 40.01 8.88 12.71
CA ASP A 552 40.86 8.80 13.91
C ASP A 552 41.89 7.66 13.88
N TYR A 553 41.62 6.59 13.14
CA TYR A 553 42.62 5.56 12.83
C TYR A 553 43.49 5.99 11.64
N ALA A 554 42.90 6.55 10.58
CA ALA A 554 43.59 6.88 9.33
C ALA A 554 44.69 7.92 9.49
N LYS A 555 44.57 8.85 10.45
CA LYS A 555 45.66 9.79 10.82
C LYS A 555 46.97 9.06 11.20
N LYS A 556 46.86 7.90 11.85
CA LYS A 556 48.02 7.10 12.27
C LYS A 556 48.66 6.38 11.08
N VAL A 557 47.83 5.90 10.16
CA VAL A 557 48.29 5.25 8.91
C VAL A 557 48.96 6.27 7.99
N LEU A 558 48.35 7.45 7.78
CA LEU A 558 48.90 8.53 6.95
C LEU A 558 50.30 8.95 7.42
N ARG A 559 50.51 9.07 8.74
CA ARG A 559 51.83 9.32 9.37
C ARG A 559 52.90 8.28 9.01
N THR A 560 52.51 7.02 8.79
CA THR A 560 53.44 5.95 8.43
C THR A 560 53.73 5.85 6.94
N LEU A 561 52.84 6.36 6.08
CA LEU A 561 53.07 6.45 4.63
C LEU A 561 54.02 7.61 4.27
N GLY A 562 53.84 8.76 4.92
CA GLY A 562 54.72 9.92 4.84
C GLY A 562 54.55 10.78 3.58
N ASN A 563 54.94 12.06 3.73
CA ASN A 563 55.02 13.12 2.69
C ASN A 563 53.66 13.64 2.15
N PRO A 564 53.43 14.97 2.01
CA PRO A 564 54.18 16.10 2.56
C PRO A 564 53.67 16.54 3.95
N GLY A 565 52.62 15.92 4.51
CA GLY A 565 52.07 16.25 5.83
C GLY A 565 51.53 15.02 6.59
N ASP A 566 51.23 15.19 7.88
CA ASP A 566 50.52 14.22 8.71
C ASP A 566 49.02 14.55 8.88
N THR A 567 48.53 15.46 8.04
CA THR A 567 47.19 16.04 8.06
C THR A 567 46.48 15.74 6.76
N PHE A 568 45.27 15.22 6.84
CA PHE A 568 44.39 15.20 5.67
C PHE A 568 44.02 16.63 5.30
N ASP A 569 44.42 17.05 4.10
CA ASP A 569 44.27 18.42 3.58
C ASP A 569 43.44 18.46 2.28
N GLY A 570 43.02 17.28 1.79
CA GLY A 570 42.31 17.11 0.53
C GLY A 570 43.15 17.58 -0.64
N TYR A 571 42.77 18.72 -1.22
CA TYR A 571 43.47 19.36 -2.34
C TYR A 571 44.39 20.52 -1.93
N GLN A 572 44.47 20.90 -0.64
CA GLN A 572 45.12 22.17 -0.23
C GLN A 572 46.62 22.24 -0.54
N SER A 573 47.35 21.12 -0.52
CA SER A 573 48.76 21.03 -0.93
C SER A 573 48.99 21.17 -2.44
N GLY A 574 47.95 21.06 -3.26
CA GLY A 574 48.05 21.08 -4.73
C GLY A 574 48.81 19.89 -5.33
N GLN A 575 48.99 18.80 -4.58
CA GLN A 575 49.76 17.63 -5.00
C GLN A 575 48.85 16.42 -5.24
N SER A 576 48.60 16.09 -6.52
CA SER A 576 47.80 14.93 -6.94
C SER A 576 48.25 13.61 -6.30
N ASP A 577 49.56 13.42 -6.15
CA ASP A 577 50.14 12.22 -5.55
C ASP A 577 49.80 12.13 -4.04
N TYR A 578 49.58 13.27 -3.38
CA TYR A 578 49.15 13.30 -1.99
C TYR A 578 47.66 13.02 -1.82
N VAL A 579 46.82 13.41 -2.78
CA VAL A 579 45.40 12.99 -2.85
C VAL A 579 45.33 11.46 -2.85
N SER A 580 46.13 10.80 -3.69
CA SER A 580 46.24 9.33 -3.71
C SER A 580 46.80 8.76 -2.40
N THR A 581 47.75 9.44 -1.75
CA THR A 581 48.34 9.02 -0.47
C THR A 581 47.32 9.09 0.68
N GLN A 582 46.46 10.11 0.69
CA GLN A 582 45.34 10.23 1.64
C GLN A 582 44.32 9.11 1.43
N MET A 583 43.94 8.83 0.18
CA MET A 583 43.04 7.72 -0.15
C MET A 583 43.62 6.35 0.21
N LYS A 584 44.94 6.16 0.02
CA LYS A 584 45.69 4.97 0.45
C LYS A 584 45.65 4.76 1.96
N ALA A 585 45.78 5.83 2.75
CA ALA A 585 45.65 5.76 4.21
C ALA A 585 44.25 5.33 4.66
N ILE A 586 43.19 5.85 4.02
CA ILE A 586 41.80 5.44 4.28
C ILE A 586 41.60 3.96 3.93
N TYR A 587 42.01 3.55 2.73
CA TYR A 587 41.91 2.16 2.26
C TYR A 587 42.58 1.17 3.22
N GLN A 588 43.84 1.44 3.60
CA GLN A 588 44.59 0.59 4.54
C GLN A 588 43.93 0.55 5.93
N THR A 589 43.36 1.66 6.39
CA THR A 589 42.65 1.73 7.67
C THR A 589 41.41 0.84 7.71
N LEU A 590 40.67 0.79 6.60
CA LEU A 590 39.47 -0.04 6.46
C LEU A 590 39.83 -1.54 6.32
N ARG A 591 40.93 -1.85 5.62
CA ARG A 591 41.41 -3.21 5.35
C ARG A 591 42.11 -3.88 6.52
N ASP A 592 43.02 -3.16 7.17
CA ASP A 592 43.93 -3.71 8.19
C ASP A 592 43.24 -3.76 9.56
N ASP A 593 43.86 -4.44 10.54
CA ASP A 593 43.32 -4.68 11.90
C ASP A 593 42.82 -3.43 12.66
N SER A 594 43.17 -2.22 12.20
CA SER A 594 42.55 -0.96 12.63
C SER A 594 41.02 -1.01 12.57
N ILE A 595 40.46 -1.58 11.49
CA ILE A 595 39.03 -1.86 11.34
C ILE A 595 38.81 -3.31 10.89
N GLY A 596 39.41 -3.75 9.78
CA GLY A 596 39.36 -5.15 9.32
C GLY A 596 37.98 -5.58 8.84
N ILE A 597 37.46 -4.93 7.79
CA ILE A 597 36.11 -5.17 7.27
C ILE A 597 36.03 -6.49 6.47
N THR A 598 35.02 -7.31 6.75
CA THR A 598 34.73 -8.56 6.04
C THR A 598 33.60 -8.39 5.01
N TYR A 599 33.73 -8.99 3.84
CA TYR A 599 32.68 -8.93 2.82
C TYR A 599 31.45 -9.77 3.23
N ILE A 600 30.25 -9.25 2.97
CA ILE A 600 28.99 -9.98 3.18
C ILE A 600 28.05 -9.78 2.00
N SER A 601 27.22 -10.79 1.70
CA SER A 601 26.13 -10.65 0.75
C SER A 601 25.18 -9.50 1.12
N PRO A 602 24.54 -8.85 0.13
CA PRO A 602 23.47 -7.89 0.36
C PRO A 602 22.39 -8.43 1.31
N PRO A 603 21.91 -7.62 2.27
CA PRO A 603 20.69 -7.94 3.00
C PRO A 603 19.53 -7.98 1.99
N GLY A 604 18.71 -9.03 2.06
CA GLY A 604 17.64 -9.25 1.08
C GLY A 604 16.67 -8.07 1.00
N SER A 605 16.56 -7.46 -0.18
CA SER A 605 15.53 -6.46 -0.46
C SER A 605 14.15 -7.13 -0.54
N PRO A 606 13.10 -6.53 0.04
CA PRO A 606 11.72 -6.96 -0.18
C PRO A 606 11.15 -6.47 -1.53
N ILE A 607 11.93 -5.71 -2.30
CA ILE A 607 11.53 -5.09 -3.57
C ILE A 607 12.10 -5.93 -4.70
N PHE A 608 11.21 -6.49 -5.50
CA PHE A 608 11.55 -7.34 -6.63
C PHE A 608 11.11 -6.67 -7.92
N ASP A 609 11.92 -6.83 -8.97
CA ASP A 609 11.46 -6.56 -10.33
C ASP A 609 10.32 -7.53 -10.67
N ALA A 610 9.22 -6.97 -11.16
CA ALA A 610 8.02 -7.69 -11.55
C ALA A 610 8.27 -8.65 -12.74
N VAL A 611 9.30 -8.42 -13.55
CA VAL A 611 9.62 -9.22 -14.73
C VAL A 611 10.61 -10.33 -14.41
N SER A 612 11.77 -10.00 -13.85
CA SER A 612 12.89 -10.95 -13.66
C SER A 612 12.89 -11.70 -12.33
N ARG A 613 12.10 -11.25 -11.33
CA ARG A 613 12.10 -11.75 -9.94
C ARG A 613 13.44 -11.57 -9.19
N HIS A 614 14.37 -10.77 -9.70
CA HIS A 614 15.54 -10.35 -8.95
C HIS A 614 15.20 -9.20 -7.98
N PRO A 615 15.96 -9.04 -6.89
CA PRO A 615 15.89 -7.84 -6.06
C PRO A 615 16.15 -6.58 -6.92
N ALA A 616 15.24 -5.62 -6.91
CA ALA A 616 15.37 -4.36 -7.64
C ALA A 616 16.20 -3.31 -6.86
N GLY A 617 17.21 -3.77 -6.11
CA GLY A 617 17.99 -2.97 -5.16
C GLY A 617 18.28 -3.72 -3.85
N GLN A 618 18.77 -3.01 -2.83
CA GLN A 618 19.24 -3.56 -1.55
C GLN A 618 19.08 -2.57 -0.39
N VAL A 619 19.17 -3.06 0.85
CA VAL A 619 19.33 -2.19 2.03
C VAL A 619 20.81 -1.83 2.17
N ILE A 620 21.11 -0.54 2.22
CA ILE A 620 22.44 0.02 2.45
C ILE A 620 22.67 0.11 3.96
N ARG A 621 23.84 -0.32 4.43
CA ARG A 621 24.25 -0.12 5.83
C ARG A 621 24.79 1.31 6.00
N THR A 622 24.49 1.96 7.12
CA THR A 622 25.15 3.25 7.40
C THR A 622 26.64 3.05 7.65
N HIS A 623 27.43 4.10 7.46
CA HIS A 623 28.88 4.05 7.63
C HIS A 623 29.26 3.59 9.04
N THR A 624 28.51 4.03 10.06
CA THR A 624 28.59 3.52 11.43
C THR A 624 28.32 2.01 11.50
N GLU A 625 27.26 1.50 10.87
CA GLU A 625 26.95 0.06 10.88
C GLU A 625 28.04 -0.78 10.20
N VAL A 626 28.64 -0.28 9.12
CA VAL A 626 29.77 -0.95 8.42
C VAL A 626 31.01 -1.00 9.31
N VAL A 627 31.39 0.13 9.90
CA VAL A 627 32.61 0.28 10.71
C VAL A 627 32.49 -0.48 12.05
N GLU A 628 31.36 -0.37 12.75
CA GLU A 628 31.17 -1.03 14.05
C GLU A 628 30.99 -2.54 13.95
N ARG A 629 30.29 -3.02 12.91
CA ARG A 629 30.07 -4.45 12.68
C ARG A 629 31.16 -5.11 11.84
N LYS A 630 32.08 -4.31 11.29
CA LYS A 630 33.19 -4.75 10.42
C LYS A 630 32.71 -5.58 9.23
N LEU A 631 31.59 -5.20 8.60
CA LEU A 631 31.00 -5.92 7.48
C LEU A 631 30.28 -5.02 6.47
N GLY A 632 30.37 -5.34 5.18
CA GLY A 632 29.69 -4.59 4.10
C GLY A 632 29.65 -5.31 2.74
N THR A 633 28.80 -4.82 1.85
CA THR A 633 28.72 -5.19 0.41
C THR A 633 29.62 -4.29 -0.44
N CYS A 634 29.81 -4.60 -1.73
CA CYS A 634 30.55 -3.72 -2.65
C CYS A 634 30.01 -2.27 -2.64
N HIS A 635 28.69 -2.13 -2.56
CA HIS A 635 28.00 -0.85 -2.49
C HIS A 635 28.18 -0.15 -1.13
N ASP A 636 27.99 -0.85 0.00
CA ASP A 636 28.24 -0.28 1.34
C ASP A 636 29.67 0.31 1.44
N LEU A 637 30.65 -0.42 0.91
CA LEU A 637 32.07 -0.07 1.00
C LEU A 637 32.45 1.07 0.05
N ALA A 638 31.90 1.09 -1.16
CA ALA A 638 32.09 2.21 -2.09
C ALA A 638 31.52 3.51 -1.54
N LEU A 639 30.32 3.48 -0.95
CA LEU A 639 29.70 4.66 -0.33
C LEU A 639 30.44 5.13 0.93
N LEU A 640 30.98 4.21 1.73
CA LEU A 640 31.83 4.54 2.88
C LEU A 640 33.12 5.23 2.43
N ILE A 641 33.83 4.69 1.43
CA ILE A 641 35.07 5.30 0.92
C ILE A 641 34.78 6.66 0.28
N ALA A 642 33.67 6.79 -0.46
CA ALA A 642 33.23 8.07 -1.02
C ALA A 642 32.95 9.12 0.08
N ALA A 643 32.27 8.74 1.17
CA ALA A 643 32.02 9.63 2.30
C ALA A 643 33.30 10.02 3.05
N CYS A 644 34.24 9.10 3.21
CA CYS A 644 35.57 9.40 3.77
C CYS A 644 36.37 10.37 2.89
N ALA A 645 36.33 10.23 1.56
CA ALA A 645 36.97 11.13 0.62
C ALA A 645 36.36 12.55 0.68
N GLU A 646 35.04 12.63 0.65
CA GLU A 646 34.31 13.91 0.73
C GLU A 646 34.58 14.63 2.05
N TYR A 647 34.60 13.90 3.18
CA TYR A 647 34.88 14.46 4.50
C TYR A 647 36.27 15.13 4.58
N ILE A 648 37.26 14.64 3.84
CA ILE A 648 38.60 15.25 3.76
C ILE A 648 38.76 16.24 2.61
N GLY A 649 37.68 16.57 1.89
CA GLY A 649 37.69 17.54 0.79
C GLY A 649 38.23 17.01 -0.54
N ILE A 650 38.19 15.69 -0.76
CA ILE A 650 38.45 15.07 -2.06
C ILE A 650 37.10 14.80 -2.75
N HIS A 651 36.97 15.15 -4.03
CA HIS A 651 35.72 14.96 -4.78
C HIS A 651 35.55 13.49 -5.19
N PRO A 652 34.58 12.75 -4.62
CA PRO A 652 34.43 11.31 -4.88
C PRO A 652 33.47 11.02 -6.03
N LEU A 653 33.67 9.85 -6.62
CA LEU A 653 32.83 9.25 -7.64
C LEU A 653 32.31 7.90 -7.12
N VAL A 654 31.04 7.60 -7.34
CA VAL A 654 30.50 6.24 -7.19
C VAL A 654 30.32 5.67 -8.60
N VAL A 655 30.80 4.46 -8.86
CA VAL A 655 30.72 3.83 -10.17
C VAL A 655 29.90 2.54 -10.09
N LEU A 656 28.90 2.45 -10.96
CA LEU A 656 28.06 1.28 -11.16
C LEU A 656 28.40 0.59 -12.49
N ILE A 657 28.44 -0.73 -12.40
CA ILE A 657 28.46 -1.71 -13.50
C ILE A 657 27.50 -2.84 -13.11
N GLU A 658 27.16 -3.73 -14.05
CA GLU A 658 26.18 -4.79 -13.81
C GLU A 658 26.51 -5.61 -12.55
N GLY A 659 25.68 -5.45 -11.50
CA GLY A 659 25.80 -6.19 -10.24
C GLY A 659 26.96 -5.81 -9.31
N HIS A 660 27.72 -4.74 -9.59
CA HIS A 660 28.86 -4.33 -8.75
C HIS A 660 28.98 -2.81 -8.60
N THR A 661 29.57 -2.38 -7.48
CA THR A 661 29.81 -0.97 -7.17
C THR A 661 31.21 -0.80 -6.64
N PHE A 662 31.91 0.23 -7.11
CA PHE A 662 33.22 0.63 -6.62
C PHE A 662 33.34 2.15 -6.63
N VAL A 663 34.48 2.68 -6.20
CA VAL A 663 34.69 4.11 -5.94
C VAL A 663 35.75 4.67 -6.88
N GLY A 664 35.59 5.93 -7.27
CA GLY A 664 36.64 6.73 -7.88
C GLY A 664 36.80 8.06 -7.16
N TYR A 665 37.80 8.84 -7.54
CA TYR A 665 38.00 10.20 -7.05
C TYR A 665 38.79 11.03 -8.06
N TRP A 666 38.55 12.34 -8.05
CA TRP A 666 39.34 13.28 -8.85
C TRP A 666 40.69 13.56 -8.20
N LEU A 667 41.74 13.58 -9.01
CA LEU A 667 43.11 13.86 -8.56
C LEU A 667 43.41 15.37 -8.40
N THR A 668 42.59 16.22 -9.03
CA THR A 668 42.64 17.69 -8.88
C THR A 668 41.22 18.28 -8.86
N PRO A 669 40.97 19.37 -8.14
CA PRO A 669 39.69 20.07 -8.19
C PRO A 669 39.51 20.77 -9.55
N GLU A 670 40.60 21.25 -10.18
CA GLU A 670 40.55 21.89 -11.49
C GLU A 670 40.11 20.93 -12.60
N GLY A 671 40.51 19.65 -12.55
CA GLY A 671 40.04 18.64 -13.51
C GLY A 671 38.53 18.42 -13.41
N GLN A 672 38.00 18.35 -12.19
CA GLN A 672 36.57 18.22 -11.91
C GLN A 672 35.78 19.44 -12.41
N GLU A 673 36.24 20.65 -12.07
CA GLU A 673 35.63 21.91 -12.51
C GLU A 673 35.68 22.04 -14.04
N GLN A 674 36.82 21.71 -14.67
CA GLN A 674 36.99 21.80 -16.12
C GLN A 674 36.11 20.79 -16.87
N TYR A 675 35.76 19.66 -16.25
CA TYR A 675 34.87 18.66 -16.83
C TYR A 675 33.40 19.09 -16.73
N TRP A 676 32.91 19.43 -15.53
CA TRP A 676 31.51 19.78 -15.31
C TRP A 676 31.16 21.22 -15.72
N GLY A 677 32.07 22.18 -15.60
CA GLY A 677 31.86 23.56 -16.05
C GLY A 677 31.62 23.68 -17.57
N LYS A 678 32.21 22.78 -18.37
CA LYS A 678 31.90 22.64 -19.81
C LYS A 678 30.49 22.11 -20.07
N ARG A 679 29.87 21.44 -19.08
CA ARG A 679 28.54 20.83 -19.13
C ARG A 679 27.44 21.72 -18.54
N GLU A 680 27.74 22.64 -17.62
CA GLU A 680 26.76 23.61 -17.09
C GLU A 680 26.02 24.37 -18.20
N GLY A 681 26.73 24.79 -19.27
CA GLY A 681 26.13 25.45 -20.44
C GLY A 681 25.31 24.53 -21.37
N ARG A 682 25.32 23.21 -21.14
CA ARG A 682 24.59 22.19 -21.93
C ARG A 682 23.34 21.66 -21.24
N ILE A 683 23.05 22.06 -20.00
CA ILE A 683 21.85 21.64 -19.25
C ILE A 683 20.59 22.27 -19.90
N ARG A 684 20.06 21.58 -20.92
CA ARG A 684 18.83 21.94 -21.66
C ARG A 684 17.95 20.73 -22.01
N THR A 685 18.26 19.57 -21.44
CA THR A 685 17.69 18.25 -21.78
C THR A 685 16.71 17.73 -20.73
N GLY A 686 16.76 18.25 -19.50
CA GLY A 686 15.69 18.09 -18.51
C GLY A 686 15.62 16.73 -17.82
N LYS A 687 16.60 15.84 -18.01
CA LYS A 687 16.72 14.61 -17.23
C LYS A 687 17.48 14.92 -15.93
N PHE A 688 16.88 14.59 -14.79
CA PHE A 688 17.53 14.74 -13.49
C PHE A 688 18.84 13.92 -13.46
N GLY A 689 19.90 14.50 -12.89
CA GLY A 689 21.22 13.85 -12.82
C GLY A 689 22.24 14.25 -13.89
N GLU A 690 21.83 14.80 -15.05
CA GLU A 690 22.76 15.07 -16.18
C GLU A 690 23.94 16.00 -15.82
N GLY A 691 23.80 16.83 -14.79
CA GLY A 691 24.85 17.72 -14.29
C GLY A 691 25.92 17.04 -13.43
N TRP A 692 25.76 15.76 -13.08
CA TRP A 692 26.68 15.02 -12.21
C TRP A 692 26.76 13.50 -12.51
N THR A 693 26.20 13.05 -13.64
CA THR A 693 26.30 11.65 -14.10
C THR A 693 26.98 11.50 -15.46
N MET A 694 27.66 10.37 -15.66
CA MET A 694 28.36 10.00 -16.89
C MET A 694 28.11 8.51 -17.18
N THR A 695 27.63 8.20 -18.39
CA THR A 695 27.33 6.82 -18.83
C THR A 695 28.19 6.36 -20.01
N ASP A 696 29.12 7.20 -20.49
CA ASP A 696 30.06 6.87 -21.56
C ASP A 696 31.35 6.27 -20.97
N ALA A 697 31.56 4.97 -21.22
CA ALA A 697 32.75 4.24 -20.77
C ALA A 697 34.04 4.73 -21.45
N ASP A 698 33.99 5.14 -22.73
CA ASP A 698 35.14 5.72 -23.43
C ASP A 698 35.46 7.12 -22.90
N GLU A 699 34.51 7.84 -22.31
CA GLU A 699 34.76 9.11 -21.61
C GLU A 699 35.43 8.88 -20.26
N LEU A 700 34.92 7.95 -19.45
CA LEU A 700 35.57 7.53 -18.20
C LEU A 700 37.01 7.07 -18.44
N LEU A 701 37.23 6.19 -19.42
CA LEU A 701 38.55 5.65 -19.73
C LEU A 701 39.55 6.75 -20.12
N LYS A 702 39.11 7.82 -20.82
CA LYS A 702 39.99 8.97 -21.14
C LYS A 702 40.42 9.73 -19.90
N LEU A 703 39.52 9.96 -18.94
CA LEU A 703 39.84 10.66 -17.68
C LEU A 703 40.76 9.82 -16.78
N VAL A 704 40.56 8.49 -16.75
CA VAL A 704 41.42 7.56 -15.99
C VAL A 704 42.81 7.41 -16.63
N THR A 705 42.89 7.31 -17.96
CA THR A 705 44.18 7.20 -18.67
C THR A 705 44.94 8.51 -18.74
N GLY A 706 44.23 9.65 -18.76
CA GLY A 706 44.78 11.01 -18.67
C GLY A 706 45.33 11.39 -17.29
N GLY A 707 44.89 10.69 -16.23
CA GLY A 707 45.30 10.99 -14.85
C GLY A 707 44.45 12.05 -14.16
N ASP A 708 43.24 12.30 -14.63
CA ASP A 708 42.26 13.19 -13.98
C ASP A 708 41.51 12.46 -12.85
N ILE A 709 41.22 11.17 -13.05
CA ILE A 709 40.46 10.30 -12.14
C ILE A 709 41.29 9.06 -11.78
N ALA A 710 41.26 8.67 -10.51
CA ALA A 710 41.66 7.34 -10.06
C ALA A 710 40.42 6.51 -9.69
N LEU A 711 40.43 5.22 -10.03
CA LEU A 711 39.41 4.23 -9.64
C LEU A 711 40.00 3.28 -8.60
N VAL A 712 39.19 2.75 -7.69
CA VAL A 712 39.62 1.83 -6.62
C VAL A 712 38.58 0.71 -6.44
N GLU A 713 39.03 -0.55 -6.50
CA GLU A 713 38.19 -1.69 -6.15
C GLU A 713 37.86 -1.70 -4.65
N ALA A 714 36.64 -1.32 -4.30
CA ALA A 714 36.20 -1.17 -2.91
C ALA A 714 36.23 -2.48 -2.12
N THR A 715 35.99 -3.64 -2.75
CA THR A 715 35.95 -4.94 -2.07
C THR A 715 37.32 -5.53 -1.74
N TYR A 716 38.40 -4.99 -2.31
CA TYR A 716 39.75 -5.42 -1.98
C TYR A 716 40.14 -5.03 -0.55
N ILE A 717 39.44 -4.10 0.11
CA ILE A 717 39.61 -3.87 1.55
C ILE A 717 39.19 -5.08 2.40
N CYS A 718 38.44 -6.03 1.85
CA CYS A 718 38.11 -7.28 2.54
C CYS A 718 39.15 -8.39 2.34
N GLN A 719 40.26 -8.09 1.66
CA GLN A 719 41.34 -9.03 1.34
C GLN A 719 42.66 -8.49 1.89
N PRO A 720 43.17 -9.01 3.03
CA PRO A 720 44.35 -8.46 3.69
C PRO A 720 45.62 -8.43 2.82
N ASP A 721 45.72 -9.29 1.81
CA ASP A 721 46.82 -9.33 0.85
C ASP A 721 46.77 -8.23 -0.22
N LYS A 722 45.59 -7.63 -0.47
CA LYS A 722 45.38 -6.68 -1.58
C LYS A 722 45.76 -5.26 -1.21
N THR A 723 46.78 -4.72 -1.85
CA THR A 723 47.24 -3.34 -1.71
C THR A 723 46.29 -2.35 -2.39
N PHE A 724 46.37 -1.08 -1.97
CA PHE A 724 45.66 0.02 -2.63
C PHE A 724 46.04 0.15 -4.11
N ASP A 725 47.32 -0.05 -4.43
CA ASP A 725 47.85 0.12 -5.78
C ASP A 725 47.30 -0.98 -6.71
N GLU A 726 47.21 -2.22 -6.23
CA GLU A 726 46.52 -3.32 -6.94
C GLU A 726 45.01 -3.05 -7.11
N ALA A 727 44.35 -2.53 -6.08
CA ALA A 727 42.92 -2.15 -6.14
C ALA A 727 42.67 -1.04 -7.17
N CYS A 728 43.64 -0.16 -7.43
CA CYS A 728 43.57 0.82 -8.51
C CYS A 728 43.87 0.20 -9.88
N MET A 729 44.92 -0.62 -9.97
CA MET A 729 45.34 -1.27 -11.22
C MET A 729 44.27 -2.18 -11.82
N VAL A 730 43.59 -2.99 -11.00
CA VAL A 730 42.56 -3.92 -11.50
C VAL A 730 41.41 -3.18 -12.17
N ARG A 731 40.93 -2.08 -11.56
CA ARG A 731 39.83 -1.28 -12.13
C ARG A 731 40.25 -0.53 -13.38
N ARG A 732 41.49 -0.02 -13.44
CA ARG A 732 42.02 0.58 -14.67
C ARG A 732 42.02 -0.41 -15.85
N ALA A 733 42.58 -1.61 -15.64
CA ALA A 733 42.66 -2.63 -16.68
C ALA A 733 41.27 -3.09 -17.17
N GLN A 734 40.30 -3.20 -16.26
CA GLN A 734 38.95 -3.70 -16.58
C GLN A 734 38.16 -2.78 -17.54
N PHE A 735 38.39 -1.46 -17.51
CA PHE A 735 37.82 -0.55 -18.52
C PHE A 735 38.60 -0.50 -19.84
N GLU A 736 39.89 -0.84 -19.84
CA GLU A 736 40.66 -1.03 -21.09
C GLU A 736 40.09 -2.23 -21.90
N ASP A 737 39.51 -3.23 -21.23
CA ASP A 737 38.82 -4.40 -21.81
C ASP A 737 37.35 -4.15 -22.24
N LYS A 738 36.86 -2.90 -22.15
CA LYS A 738 35.49 -2.47 -22.53
C LYS A 738 34.34 -3.12 -21.72
N GLU A 739 34.50 -3.15 -20.40
CA GLU A 739 33.38 -3.45 -19.49
C GLU A 739 32.17 -2.52 -19.71
N GLN A 740 30.97 -3.04 -19.52
CA GLN A 740 29.73 -2.27 -19.63
C GLN A 740 29.56 -1.37 -18.40
N LEU A 741 29.72 -0.06 -18.62
CA LEU A 741 29.41 0.97 -17.64
C LEU A 741 27.89 1.19 -17.57
N ASP A 742 27.32 1.14 -16.36
CA ASP A 742 25.95 1.59 -16.14
C ASP A 742 25.96 3.12 -15.92
N VAL A 743 26.71 3.59 -14.91
CA VAL A 743 26.86 5.03 -14.63
C VAL A 743 28.01 5.33 -13.65
N VAL A 744 28.67 6.47 -13.85
CA VAL A 744 29.49 7.17 -12.84
C VAL A 744 28.68 8.34 -12.29
N ILE A 745 28.62 8.45 -10.96
CA ILE A 745 27.97 9.55 -10.24
C ILE A 745 29.05 10.36 -9.52
N ASP A 746 29.17 11.65 -9.82
CA ASP A 746 30.01 12.60 -9.09
C ASP A 746 29.27 13.12 -7.86
N VAL A 747 29.74 12.73 -6.68
CA VAL A 747 29.08 13.05 -5.40
C VAL A 747 29.15 14.55 -5.12
N PHE A 748 30.27 15.20 -5.44
CA PHE A 748 30.48 16.63 -5.17
C PHE A 748 29.61 17.50 -6.10
N ALA A 749 29.60 17.20 -7.40
CA ALA A 749 28.73 17.89 -8.36
C ALA A 749 27.24 17.73 -8.01
N ALA A 750 26.85 16.57 -7.46
CA ALA A 750 25.48 16.31 -7.04
C ALA A 750 25.00 17.15 -5.84
N ARG A 751 25.91 17.65 -4.97
CA ARG A 751 25.52 18.31 -3.70
C ARG A 751 24.65 19.55 -3.82
N ARG A 752 24.55 20.15 -5.01
CA ARG A 752 23.63 21.25 -5.28
C ARG A 752 22.15 20.82 -5.26
N GLU A 753 21.88 19.56 -5.57
CA GLU A 753 20.52 18.99 -5.73
C GLU A 753 20.26 17.76 -4.85
N VAL A 754 21.32 17.04 -4.42
CA VAL A 754 21.21 15.77 -3.67
C VAL A 754 21.99 15.81 -2.36
N GLN A 755 21.25 15.80 -1.25
CA GLN A 755 21.74 15.79 0.13
C GLN A 755 21.40 14.46 0.83
N PRO A 756 22.18 14.04 1.84
CA PRO A 756 21.78 12.94 2.72
C PRO A 756 20.52 13.33 3.52
N LEU A 757 19.70 12.33 3.85
CA LEU A 757 18.50 12.49 4.67
C LEU A 757 18.84 12.67 6.16
#